data_AF-A0A938KJ56-F1
#
_entry.id   AF-A0A938KJ56-F1
#
_cell.length_a   1.000
_cell.length_b   1.000
_cell.length_c   1.000
_cell.angle_alpha   90.00
_cell.angle_beta   90.00
_cell.angle_gamma   90.00
#
_symmetry.space_group_name_H-M   'P 1'
#
loop_
_entity.id
_entity.type
_entity.pdbx_description
1 polymer ?
#
loop_
_entity_poly.entity_id
_entity_poly.type
_entity_poly.pdbx_seq_one_letter_code
_entity_poly.pdbx_strand_id
1 'polypeptide(L)'
;MSKPIGIPQALDALDALRDAARKAFAKEQQLNADFSSRSVALRTRRDGILETARKECESLTAGYRHAADEQLAAAQARFDKRAGWIQDAAQAALKQAVKKAEDEQGRRKWQLQSESMKARREKEAIQKAAVDRFEAFEKRMKETEKQVTHCEDSSYEALRGFREFRRMLEDSSLVSAPAATLSEHDLAAELDGDLALLERDARAFSWLPLPLLFRFTPLWIALACCPFLIVPISTQAGLPWLTWARAGQISGGAVFGGIVLYFVAKTLYRSRARSLALKSLQVRAWLGVTAERSVARRDQDLREAEETFLARMEEVERRWGDAASAGIGLRDLYQRRAIEKGHRVAAKFEAWLAERRESIEQAFQEKALEASRDAERKSSEASSQCTDVESRITGEADIQITAIQTEIQDRQPAFYAVLKELQSVSADRFPEWTDPAWRSWQAPAETLAFCRLGLMQVDVAAMAGGMAKDPRLALPGPSRFDMPLFLTFPAHASLLLEGSGPGKELSQATLNNLLLRVLVNTQPGRIALTLVDPVALGQTFAGAMHLADHAEHMIQGRIWTQPDQIDRRLADLNEHMEKVIQMYLRNEYSTIADYNKQAGSVAEKHHLLVIADFPAGFTESSARRLLSILTSGPRCGVFTLIHWDDRVPLPPGLAVEEFRQACINLGISGRDVQFKGRGLSGTTLRLDAPPAPELAIELVNKIGKANRDSNRVEVPFSQITPPSDQRWTLDTSEELRAPLGRTGATKLQYLALGKGTRQHALIAGKTGSGKSTLFHVIISNLCLWASPDQVQFYLIDFKKGVEFKCYAEHRTPHVKVVAIESDRDFGLSVLQKLDEELRRRGDLFRRLGVQDVPGYKRSGAKEPLPRVLLMIDEFQEFFTEDDKVAQGASLLLDRIIRQGRAFGIHVVLGSQTLGGAYTVARATLGQMAVRIALQCNEADAFLIMDDNNSAPRLLSRPGEGIYNDAAGAAEGNSPFQAVWISEADRDQALAEVRRIADGSGANWAGPFVYEGDAPGEVSENRLLADALRGKLLTPDGGTRIWLGAPNSIKGPTEVVLRPAGG
;
A
#
# COMPACT_ATOMS: atom_id res chain seq x y z
N MET A 1 5.12 28.69 -1.37
CA MET A 1 4.52 27.86 -2.44
C MET A 1 5.64 27.28 -3.26
N SER A 2 5.49 26.05 -3.75
CA SER A 2 6.46 25.42 -4.65
C SER A 2 6.47 26.15 -6.00
N LYS A 3 7.52 25.99 -6.79
CA LYS A 3 7.45 26.34 -8.22
C LYS A 3 6.80 25.16 -8.95
N PRO A 4 5.83 25.37 -9.85
CA PRO A 4 5.30 24.30 -10.67
C PRO A 4 6.43 23.68 -11.51
N ILE A 5 6.38 22.36 -11.66
CA ILE A 5 7.37 21.63 -12.45
C ILE A 5 7.16 21.87 -13.96
N GLY A 6 8.25 21.85 -14.73
CA GLY A 6 8.21 22.02 -16.17
C GLY A 6 7.83 20.74 -16.91
N ILE A 7 7.58 20.88 -18.22
CA ILE A 7 7.23 19.75 -19.11
C ILE A 7 8.17 18.54 -18.95
N PRO A 8 9.51 18.65 -18.98
CA PRO A 8 10.37 17.47 -18.82
C PRO A 8 10.11 16.71 -17.52
N GLN A 9 10.06 17.42 -16.40
CA GLN A 9 9.81 16.85 -15.08
C GLN A 9 8.39 16.28 -14.94
N ALA A 10 7.40 16.89 -15.58
CA ALA A 10 6.01 16.40 -15.59
C ALA A 10 5.86 15.13 -16.43
N LEU A 11 6.56 15.03 -17.56
CA LEU A 11 6.61 13.81 -18.37
C LEU A 11 7.36 12.69 -17.65
N ASP A 12 8.50 12.97 -17.01
CA ASP A 12 9.26 11.97 -16.24
C ASP A 12 8.45 11.44 -15.04
N ALA A 13 7.66 12.29 -14.38
CA ALA A 13 6.74 11.89 -13.32
C ALA A 13 5.56 11.03 -13.84
N LEU A 14 5.10 11.31 -15.05
CA LEU A 14 4.05 10.52 -15.73
C LEU A 14 4.57 9.17 -16.24
N ASP A 15 5.79 9.13 -16.77
CA ASP A 15 6.51 7.90 -17.12
C ASP A 15 6.65 6.98 -15.89
N ALA A 16 7.01 7.55 -14.72
CA ALA A 16 7.08 6.82 -13.46
C ALA A 16 5.71 6.29 -12.97
N LEU A 17 4.61 7.03 -13.19
CA LEU A 17 3.25 6.56 -12.88
C LEU A 17 2.85 5.38 -13.78
N ARG A 18 3.08 5.49 -15.10
CA ARG A 18 2.82 4.40 -16.06
C ARG A 18 3.55 3.13 -15.62
N ASP A 19 4.84 3.23 -15.34
CA ASP A 19 5.66 2.07 -15.05
C ASP A 19 5.29 1.42 -13.71
N ALA A 20 4.87 2.21 -12.71
CA ALA A 20 4.27 1.69 -11.48
C ALA A 20 2.94 0.96 -11.74
N ALA A 21 2.01 1.57 -12.48
CA ALA A 21 0.70 0.97 -12.80
C ALA A 21 0.84 -0.32 -13.63
N ARG A 22 1.73 -0.32 -14.63
CA ARG A 22 2.05 -1.48 -15.46
C ARG A 22 2.69 -2.60 -14.65
N LYS A 23 3.59 -2.27 -13.71
CA LYS A 23 4.20 -3.24 -12.78
C LYS A 23 3.16 -3.84 -11.83
N ALA A 24 2.22 -3.05 -11.33
CA ALA A 24 1.13 -3.51 -10.48
C ALA A 24 0.23 -4.52 -11.24
N PHE A 25 -0.25 -4.13 -12.43
CA PHE A 25 -1.11 -4.96 -13.26
C PHE A 25 -0.44 -6.27 -13.71
N ALA A 26 0.83 -6.21 -14.13
CA ALA A 26 1.58 -7.40 -14.53
C ALA A 26 1.81 -8.38 -13.36
N LYS A 27 2.17 -7.88 -12.18
CA LYS A 27 2.30 -8.73 -10.97
C LYS A 27 0.97 -9.32 -10.55
N GLU A 28 -0.13 -8.56 -10.61
CA GLU A 28 -1.47 -9.06 -10.28
C GLU A 28 -1.91 -10.18 -11.24
N GLN A 29 -1.68 -10.03 -12.55
CA GLN A 29 -1.94 -11.11 -13.52
C GLN A 29 -1.11 -12.37 -13.23
N GLN A 30 0.17 -12.20 -12.93
CA GLN A 30 1.06 -13.32 -12.59
C GLN A 30 0.61 -14.06 -11.31
N LEU A 31 0.24 -13.32 -10.26
CA LEU A 31 -0.25 -13.88 -9.00
C LEU A 31 -1.59 -14.61 -9.19
N ASN A 32 -2.54 -14.01 -9.91
CA ASN A 32 -3.81 -14.65 -10.22
C ASN A 32 -3.63 -15.93 -11.07
N ALA A 33 -2.65 -15.96 -11.97
CA ALA A 33 -2.33 -17.14 -12.77
C ALA A 33 -1.72 -18.28 -11.93
N ASP A 34 -0.75 -18.01 -11.06
CA ASP A 34 -0.17 -19.02 -10.15
C ASP A 34 -1.21 -19.52 -9.14
N PHE A 35 -1.98 -18.61 -8.53
CA PHE A 35 -3.08 -18.97 -7.62
C PHE A 35 -4.13 -19.85 -8.31
N SER A 36 -4.54 -19.51 -9.54
CA SER A 36 -5.50 -20.33 -10.32
C SER A 36 -4.92 -21.70 -10.66
N SER A 37 -3.65 -21.76 -11.07
CA SER A 37 -2.97 -23.03 -11.38
C SER A 37 -2.86 -23.94 -10.15
N ARG A 38 -2.36 -23.40 -9.03
CA ARG A 38 -2.21 -24.12 -7.76
C ARG A 38 -3.54 -24.59 -7.17
N SER A 39 -4.56 -23.73 -7.17
CA SER A 39 -5.89 -24.08 -6.61
C SER A 39 -6.64 -25.11 -7.48
N VAL A 40 -6.51 -25.06 -8.81
CA VAL A 40 -7.03 -26.12 -9.69
C VAL A 40 -6.31 -27.45 -9.42
N ALA A 41 -4.97 -27.46 -9.36
CA ALA A 41 -4.20 -28.68 -9.07
C ALA A 41 -4.55 -29.28 -7.69
N LEU A 42 -4.76 -28.44 -6.67
CA LEU A 42 -5.20 -28.87 -5.34
C LEU A 42 -6.60 -29.52 -5.39
N ARG A 43 -7.55 -28.91 -6.11
CA ARG A 43 -8.93 -29.42 -6.24
C ARG A 43 -8.96 -30.74 -7.02
N THR A 44 -8.24 -30.86 -8.14
CA THR A 44 -8.11 -32.14 -8.86
C THR A 44 -7.52 -33.24 -7.98
N ARG A 45 -6.52 -32.92 -7.14
CA ARG A 45 -5.95 -33.88 -6.18
C ARG A 45 -6.95 -34.29 -5.09
N ARG A 46 -7.71 -33.34 -4.53
CA ARG A 46 -8.80 -33.60 -3.56
C ARG A 46 -9.84 -34.53 -4.17
N ASP A 47 -10.32 -34.20 -5.36
CA ASP A 47 -11.46 -34.87 -5.98
C ASP A 47 -11.11 -36.31 -6.38
N GLY A 48 -9.86 -36.56 -6.82
CA GLY A 48 -9.37 -37.93 -7.04
C GLY A 48 -9.24 -38.77 -5.75
N ILE A 49 -8.90 -38.16 -4.61
CA ILE A 49 -8.89 -38.86 -3.30
C ILE A 49 -10.32 -39.18 -2.86
N LEU A 50 -11.26 -38.24 -3.01
CA LEU A 50 -12.68 -38.43 -2.70
C LEU A 50 -13.31 -39.53 -3.59
N GLU A 51 -13.02 -39.53 -4.89
CA GLU A 51 -13.50 -40.55 -5.82
C GLU A 51 -12.93 -41.94 -5.49
N THR A 52 -11.67 -42.01 -5.03
CA THR A 52 -11.04 -43.26 -4.59
C THR A 52 -11.69 -43.80 -3.31
N ALA A 53 -11.83 -42.97 -2.27
CA ALA A 53 -12.48 -43.36 -1.02
C ALA A 53 -13.96 -43.76 -1.22
N ARG A 54 -14.65 -43.08 -2.15
CA ARG A 54 -16.01 -43.45 -2.57
C ARG A 54 -16.05 -44.83 -3.24
N LYS A 55 -15.17 -45.12 -4.20
CA LYS A 55 -15.10 -46.42 -4.87
C LYS A 55 -14.73 -47.57 -3.92
N GLU A 56 -13.86 -47.32 -2.94
CA GLU A 56 -13.60 -48.27 -1.84
C GLU A 56 -14.87 -48.56 -1.04
N CYS A 57 -15.62 -47.53 -0.65
CA CYS A 57 -16.87 -47.67 0.10
C CYS A 57 -17.96 -48.41 -0.68
N GLU A 58 -18.16 -48.05 -1.95
CA GLU A 58 -19.13 -48.71 -2.85
C GLU A 58 -18.75 -50.19 -3.07
N SER A 59 -17.45 -50.50 -3.24
CA SER A 59 -16.94 -51.86 -3.39
C SER A 59 -17.12 -52.71 -2.11
N LEU A 60 -16.75 -52.18 -0.94
CA LEU A 60 -16.92 -52.87 0.35
C LEU A 60 -18.40 -53.10 0.67
N THR A 61 -19.25 -52.10 0.43
CA THR A 61 -20.70 -52.20 0.64
C THR A 61 -21.33 -53.23 -0.31
N ALA A 62 -20.91 -53.28 -1.59
CA ALA A 62 -21.34 -54.32 -2.52
C ALA A 62 -20.88 -55.73 -2.09
N GLY A 63 -19.65 -55.86 -1.57
CA GLY A 63 -19.15 -57.11 -1.01
C GLY A 63 -19.95 -57.59 0.22
N TYR A 64 -20.27 -56.69 1.15
CA TYR A 64 -21.14 -57.00 2.28
C TYR A 64 -22.57 -57.32 1.85
N ARG A 65 -23.10 -56.65 0.82
CA ARG A 65 -24.43 -56.95 0.24
C ARG A 65 -24.46 -58.35 -0.35
N HIS A 66 -23.47 -58.73 -1.15
CA HIS A 66 -23.34 -60.08 -1.71
C HIS A 66 -23.30 -61.16 -0.60
N ALA A 67 -22.48 -60.96 0.43
CA ALA A 67 -22.38 -61.88 1.56
C ALA A 67 -23.68 -61.98 2.40
N ALA A 68 -24.46 -60.89 2.48
CA ALA A 68 -25.77 -60.87 3.11
C ALA A 68 -26.81 -61.62 2.25
N ASP A 69 -26.86 -61.36 0.95
CA ASP A 69 -27.77 -62.01 0.01
C ASP A 69 -27.47 -63.52 -0.14
N GLU A 70 -26.21 -63.95 -0.09
CA GLU A 70 -25.83 -65.38 0.02
C GLU A 70 -26.38 -66.03 1.31
N GLN A 71 -26.26 -65.35 2.46
CA GLN A 71 -26.82 -65.85 3.72
C GLN A 71 -28.37 -65.85 3.70
N LEU A 72 -28.98 -64.87 3.03
CA LEU A 72 -30.43 -64.79 2.83
C LEU A 72 -30.91 -65.95 1.94
N ALA A 73 -30.21 -66.24 0.86
CA ALA A 73 -30.48 -67.37 -0.03
C ALA A 73 -30.28 -68.72 0.69
N ALA A 74 -29.23 -68.85 1.51
CA ALA A 74 -29.02 -70.04 2.34
C ALA A 74 -30.09 -70.22 3.43
N ALA A 75 -30.63 -69.13 3.99
CA ALA A 75 -31.77 -69.15 4.90
C ALA A 75 -33.08 -69.51 4.16
N GLN A 76 -33.29 -68.98 2.95
CA GLN A 76 -34.44 -69.29 2.09
C GLN A 76 -34.45 -70.76 1.68
N ALA A 77 -33.35 -71.28 1.14
CA ALA A 77 -33.24 -72.69 0.75
C ALA A 77 -33.43 -73.65 1.94
N ARG A 78 -33.08 -73.23 3.17
CA ARG A 78 -33.41 -73.96 4.41
C ARG A 78 -34.91 -73.90 4.74
N PHE A 79 -35.55 -72.75 4.55
CA PHE A 79 -37.00 -72.61 4.69
C PHE A 79 -37.75 -73.47 3.65
N ASP A 80 -37.44 -73.37 2.36
CA ASP A 80 -38.13 -74.10 1.29
C ASP A 80 -38.05 -75.62 1.49
N LYS A 81 -36.84 -76.12 1.79
CA LYS A 81 -36.60 -77.53 2.13
C LYS A 81 -37.33 -77.98 3.39
N ARG A 82 -37.65 -77.06 4.31
CA ARG A 82 -38.40 -77.34 5.54
C ARG A 82 -39.92 -77.19 5.35
N ALA A 83 -40.37 -76.30 4.48
CA ALA A 83 -41.76 -76.10 4.12
C ALA A 83 -42.35 -77.34 3.44
N GLY A 84 -41.63 -77.90 2.44
CA GLY A 84 -42.00 -79.20 1.84
C GLY A 84 -42.09 -80.31 2.89
N TRP A 85 -41.11 -80.40 3.78
CA TRP A 85 -41.13 -81.38 4.88
C TRP A 85 -42.28 -81.16 5.87
N ILE A 86 -42.73 -79.92 6.10
CA ILE A 86 -43.91 -79.60 6.92
C ILE A 86 -45.20 -80.03 6.20
N GLN A 87 -45.28 -79.88 4.87
CA GLN A 87 -46.42 -80.29 4.06
C GLN A 87 -46.56 -81.83 4.02
N ASP A 88 -45.46 -82.55 3.81
CA ASP A 88 -45.41 -84.02 3.91
C ASP A 88 -45.76 -84.48 5.33
N ALA A 89 -45.17 -83.83 6.35
CA ALA A 89 -45.46 -84.13 7.75
C ALA A 89 -46.91 -83.81 8.13
N ALA A 90 -47.60 -82.87 7.48
CA ALA A 90 -49.01 -82.57 7.70
C ALA A 90 -49.92 -83.69 7.16
N GLN A 91 -49.66 -84.21 5.96
CA GLN A 91 -50.39 -85.38 5.44
C GLN A 91 -50.12 -86.64 6.27
N ALA A 92 -48.86 -86.86 6.67
CA ALA A 92 -48.50 -87.92 7.61
C ALA A 92 -49.15 -87.74 8.98
N ALA A 93 -49.26 -86.50 9.48
CA ALA A 93 -49.93 -86.16 10.73
C ALA A 93 -51.45 -86.40 10.65
N LEU A 94 -52.10 -86.18 9.50
CA LEU A 94 -53.53 -86.46 9.33
C LEU A 94 -53.81 -87.97 9.38
N LYS A 95 -53.00 -88.80 8.71
CA LYS A 95 -53.02 -90.27 8.87
C LYS A 95 -52.70 -90.69 10.31
N GLN A 96 -51.72 -90.06 10.96
CA GLN A 96 -51.46 -90.28 12.39
C GLN A 96 -52.56 -89.75 13.32
N ALA A 97 -53.43 -88.83 12.91
CA ALA A 97 -54.47 -88.26 13.77
C ALA A 97 -55.68 -89.19 13.87
N VAL A 98 -56.11 -89.76 12.74
CA VAL A 98 -57.10 -90.86 12.72
C VAL A 98 -56.54 -92.06 13.49
N LYS A 99 -55.30 -92.46 13.19
CA LYS A 99 -54.62 -93.52 13.94
C LYS A 99 -54.44 -93.17 15.43
N LYS A 100 -54.27 -91.90 15.82
CA LYS A 100 -54.18 -91.50 17.24
C LYS A 100 -55.53 -91.53 17.95
N ALA A 101 -56.63 -91.22 17.29
CA ALA A 101 -57.95 -91.42 17.89
C ALA A 101 -58.19 -92.92 18.18
N GLU A 102 -57.80 -93.79 17.26
CA GLU A 102 -57.88 -95.25 17.39
C GLU A 102 -56.85 -95.80 18.40
N ASP A 103 -55.59 -95.31 18.38
CA ASP A 103 -54.55 -95.60 19.38
C ASP A 103 -54.88 -94.98 20.75
N GLU A 104 -55.81 -94.04 20.90
CA GLU A 104 -56.14 -93.38 22.18
C GLU A 104 -57.45 -93.90 22.80
N GLN A 105 -58.46 -94.23 21.99
CA GLN A 105 -59.48 -95.19 22.42
C GLN A 105 -58.83 -96.54 22.76
N GLY A 106 -57.84 -96.94 21.95
CA GLY A 106 -56.94 -98.06 22.18
C GLY A 106 -56.11 -97.91 23.45
N ARG A 107 -55.48 -96.75 23.71
CA ARG A 107 -54.74 -96.51 24.97
C ARG A 107 -55.63 -96.40 26.17
N ARG A 108 -56.86 -95.88 26.11
CA ARG A 108 -57.74 -95.86 27.28
C ARG A 108 -58.22 -97.26 27.63
N LYS A 109 -58.60 -98.07 26.62
CA LYS A 109 -58.86 -99.50 26.82
C LYS A 109 -57.60 -100.24 27.30
N TRP A 110 -56.45 -100.01 26.68
CA TRP A 110 -55.17 -100.62 27.07
C TRP A 110 -54.65 -100.10 28.42
N GLN A 111 -54.98 -98.88 28.86
CA GLN A 111 -54.63 -98.37 30.18
C GLN A 111 -55.52 -99.02 31.23
N LEU A 112 -56.84 -99.11 31.03
CA LEU A 112 -57.72 -99.85 31.95
C LEU A 112 -57.42 -101.36 31.94
N GLN A 113 -57.03 -101.93 30.79
CA GLN A 113 -56.61 -103.31 30.65
C GLN A 113 -55.17 -103.55 31.17
N SER A 114 -54.30 -102.53 31.17
CA SER A 114 -52.96 -102.56 31.77
C SER A 114 -53.02 -102.26 33.26
N GLU A 115 -54.03 -101.53 33.75
CA GLU A 115 -54.34 -101.34 35.16
C GLU A 115 -55.00 -102.59 35.73
N SER A 116 -55.94 -103.24 35.03
CA SER A 116 -56.42 -104.56 35.46
C SER A 116 -55.34 -105.63 35.34
N MET A 117 -54.52 -105.66 34.27
CA MET A 117 -53.38 -106.58 34.17
C MET A 117 -52.22 -106.21 35.10
N LYS A 118 -52.08 -104.97 35.57
CA LYS A 118 -51.13 -104.59 36.63
C LYS A 118 -51.66 -104.96 37.99
N ALA A 119 -52.89 -104.57 38.36
CA ALA A 119 -53.51 -105.01 39.60
C ALA A 119 -53.54 -106.54 39.69
N ARG A 120 -53.78 -107.22 38.56
CA ARG A 120 -53.70 -108.68 38.46
C ARG A 120 -52.26 -109.21 38.54
N ARG A 121 -51.26 -108.57 37.92
CA ARG A 121 -49.84 -108.97 38.06
C ARG A 121 -49.22 -108.60 39.41
N GLU A 122 -49.72 -107.56 40.07
CA GLU A 122 -49.33 -107.13 41.41
C GLU A 122 -49.97 -108.07 42.43
N LYS A 123 -51.25 -108.42 42.27
CA LYS A 123 -51.87 -109.55 42.97
C LYS A 123 -51.10 -110.85 42.71
N GLU A 124 -50.93 -111.27 41.46
CA GLU A 124 -50.24 -112.52 41.11
C GLU A 124 -48.76 -112.51 41.57
N ALA A 125 -48.07 -111.36 41.62
CA ALA A 125 -46.72 -111.26 42.16
C ALA A 125 -46.67 -111.18 43.69
N ILE A 126 -47.65 -110.60 44.37
CA ILE A 126 -47.76 -110.59 45.84
C ILE A 126 -48.19 -111.97 46.33
N GLN A 127 -49.23 -112.55 45.73
CA GLN A 127 -49.66 -113.92 45.97
C GLN A 127 -48.55 -114.91 45.62
N LYS A 128 -47.84 -114.76 44.50
CA LYS A 128 -46.66 -115.59 44.22
C LYS A 128 -45.52 -115.33 45.20
N ALA A 129 -45.20 -114.09 45.57
CA ALA A 129 -44.15 -113.83 46.56
C ALA A 129 -44.52 -114.32 47.97
N ALA A 130 -45.81 -114.42 48.30
CA ALA A 130 -46.30 -115.06 49.53
C ALA A 130 -46.24 -116.59 49.42
N VAL A 131 -46.66 -117.17 48.30
CA VAL A 131 -46.61 -118.61 48.03
C VAL A 131 -45.17 -119.11 47.90
N ASP A 132 -44.29 -118.48 47.12
CA ASP A 132 -42.87 -118.84 47.00
C ASP A 132 -42.15 -118.78 48.37
N ARG A 133 -42.48 -117.80 49.22
CA ARG A 133 -41.98 -117.73 50.61
C ARG A 133 -42.57 -118.84 51.49
N PHE A 134 -43.87 -119.11 51.37
CA PHE A 134 -44.53 -120.18 52.11
C PHE A 134 -44.08 -121.57 51.67
N GLU A 135 -43.83 -121.82 50.38
CA GLU A 135 -43.26 -123.08 49.88
C GLU A 135 -41.81 -123.26 50.34
N ALA A 136 -41.01 -122.19 50.37
CA ALA A 136 -39.66 -122.24 50.94
C ALA A 136 -39.69 -122.56 52.45
N PHE A 137 -40.64 -121.96 53.19
CA PHE A 137 -40.89 -122.27 54.60
C PHE A 137 -41.40 -123.71 54.79
N GLU A 138 -42.44 -124.13 54.07
CA GLU A 138 -43.04 -125.47 54.12
C GLU A 138 -42.01 -126.55 53.77
N LYS A 139 -41.11 -126.29 52.81
CA LYS A 139 -40.01 -127.18 52.46
C LYS A 139 -38.99 -127.31 53.61
N ARG A 140 -38.61 -126.20 54.26
CA ARG A 140 -37.77 -126.22 55.47
C ARG A 140 -38.47 -127.00 56.59
N MET A 141 -39.73 -126.68 56.84
CA MET A 141 -40.57 -127.30 57.87
C MET A 141 -40.74 -128.80 57.67
N LYS A 142 -40.90 -129.27 56.42
CA LYS A 142 -40.92 -130.71 56.08
C LYS A 142 -39.55 -131.39 56.24
N GLU A 143 -38.45 -130.66 56.16
CA GLU A 143 -37.13 -131.19 56.51
C GLU A 143 -37.00 -131.32 58.04
N THR A 144 -37.40 -130.30 58.80
CA THR A 144 -37.43 -130.31 60.27
C THR A 144 -38.41 -131.36 60.82
N GLU A 145 -39.62 -131.47 60.28
CA GLU A 145 -40.63 -132.46 60.66
C GLU A 145 -40.16 -133.90 60.40
N LYS A 146 -39.39 -134.14 59.32
CA LYS A 146 -38.69 -135.42 59.13
C LYS A 146 -37.64 -135.68 60.20
N GLN A 147 -36.84 -134.68 60.58
CA GLN A 147 -35.83 -134.84 61.65
C GLN A 147 -36.49 -135.18 62.99
N VAL A 148 -37.61 -134.52 63.31
CA VAL A 148 -38.44 -134.79 64.49
C VAL A 148 -39.04 -136.19 64.44
N THR A 149 -39.71 -136.53 63.35
CA THR A 149 -40.34 -137.85 63.17
C THR A 149 -39.28 -138.95 63.21
N HIS A 150 -38.09 -138.74 62.64
CA HIS A 150 -36.98 -139.70 62.73
C HIS A 150 -36.48 -139.86 64.18
N CYS A 151 -36.41 -138.79 64.97
CA CYS A 151 -36.09 -138.87 66.39
C CYS A 151 -37.20 -139.57 67.20
N GLU A 152 -38.47 -139.31 66.87
CA GLU A 152 -39.63 -139.91 67.53
C GLU A 152 -39.83 -141.38 67.19
N ASP A 153 -39.60 -141.81 65.95
CA ASP A 153 -39.63 -143.22 65.51
C ASP A 153 -38.44 -144.00 66.11
N SER A 154 -37.23 -143.44 66.05
CA SER A 154 -36.04 -144.03 66.68
C SER A 154 -36.20 -144.13 68.19
N SER A 155 -36.92 -143.18 68.79
CA SER A 155 -37.40 -143.30 70.16
C SER A 155 -38.41 -144.45 70.24
N TYR A 156 -39.56 -144.38 69.56
CA TYR A 156 -40.66 -145.33 69.63
C TYR A 156 -40.25 -146.81 69.46
N GLU A 157 -39.29 -147.15 68.61
CA GLU A 157 -38.66 -148.47 68.50
C GLU A 157 -38.15 -149.01 69.86
N ALA A 158 -37.48 -148.16 70.64
CA ALA A 158 -37.04 -148.43 72.00
C ALA A 158 -38.14 -148.18 73.05
N LEU A 159 -39.38 -147.83 72.66
CA LEU A 159 -40.50 -147.40 73.55
C LEU A 159 -41.95 -147.94 73.20
N ARG A 160 -42.08 -148.84 72.22
CA ARG A 160 -43.29 -149.48 71.60
C ARG A 160 -44.51 -149.98 72.44
N GLY A 161 -44.45 -150.85 73.43
CA GLY A 161 -45.55 -151.12 74.38
C GLY A 161 -45.69 -150.17 75.59
N PHE A 162 -45.01 -149.01 75.64
CA PHE A 162 -45.27 -148.07 76.73
C PHE A 162 -46.53 -147.26 76.43
N ARG A 163 -47.66 -147.85 76.79
CA ARG A 163 -48.99 -147.27 76.56
C ARG A 163 -49.17 -145.87 77.19
N GLU A 164 -48.41 -145.52 78.22
CA GLU A 164 -48.42 -144.16 78.78
C GLU A 164 -47.54 -143.17 77.99
N PHE A 165 -46.38 -143.53 77.43
CA PHE A 165 -45.62 -142.57 76.59
C PHE A 165 -46.33 -142.29 75.28
N ARG A 166 -46.91 -143.33 74.66
CA ARG A 166 -47.76 -143.11 73.49
C ARG A 166 -48.88 -142.12 73.82
N ARG A 167 -49.54 -142.26 74.97
CA ARG A 167 -50.47 -141.25 75.47
C ARG A 167 -49.82 -139.88 75.68
N MET A 168 -48.60 -139.77 76.21
CA MET A 168 -47.92 -138.46 76.38
C MET A 168 -47.52 -137.78 75.07
N LEU A 169 -47.28 -138.53 73.98
CA LEU A 169 -47.12 -137.95 72.63
C LEU A 169 -48.46 -137.49 72.04
N GLU A 170 -49.55 -138.19 72.37
CA GLU A 170 -50.91 -137.88 71.93
C GLU A 170 -51.58 -136.80 72.81
N ASP A 171 -51.04 -136.50 74.00
CA ASP A 171 -51.57 -135.60 75.03
C ASP A 171 -50.87 -134.23 75.01
N SER A 172 -51.26 -133.40 74.05
CA SER A 172 -50.77 -132.02 73.88
C SER A 172 -51.16 -131.06 75.02
N SER A 173 -51.95 -131.48 76.02
CA SER A 173 -52.28 -130.65 77.19
C SER A 173 -51.12 -130.52 78.19
N LEU A 174 -50.16 -131.43 78.11
CA LEU A 174 -48.94 -131.41 78.93
C LEU A 174 -48.02 -130.23 78.59
N VAL A 175 -48.22 -129.64 77.41
CA VAL A 175 -47.58 -128.45 76.87
C VAL A 175 -48.40 -127.22 77.22
N SER A 176 -47.82 -126.22 77.88
CA SER A 176 -48.46 -124.90 77.91
C SER A 176 -48.32 -124.27 76.52
N ALA A 177 -49.45 -123.99 75.86
CA ALA A 177 -49.48 -123.50 74.49
C ALA A 177 -48.46 -122.35 74.25
N PRO A 178 -47.53 -122.50 73.28
CA PRO A 178 -46.46 -121.52 73.07
C PRO A 178 -47.03 -120.12 72.83
N ALA A 179 -46.52 -119.11 73.55
CA ALA A 179 -47.32 -117.91 73.78
C ALA A 179 -47.68 -117.13 72.51
N ALA A 180 -48.81 -116.43 72.59
CA ALA A 180 -49.52 -115.80 71.47
C ALA A 180 -48.73 -114.70 70.73
N THR A 181 -47.61 -114.24 71.29
CA THR A 181 -47.10 -112.88 71.08
C THR A 181 -45.68 -112.84 70.50
N LEU A 182 -45.34 -113.84 69.68
CA LEU A 182 -43.96 -114.19 69.30
C LEU A 182 -43.81 -114.18 67.77
N SER A 183 -42.85 -113.40 67.28
CA SER A 183 -42.59 -113.19 65.85
C SER A 183 -42.03 -114.44 65.18
N GLU A 184 -42.40 -114.65 63.91
CA GLU A 184 -42.05 -115.85 63.12
C GLU A 184 -40.54 -116.16 63.09
N HIS A 185 -39.67 -115.14 63.20
CA HIS A 185 -38.22 -115.34 63.23
C HIS A 185 -37.74 -115.91 64.57
N ASP A 186 -38.22 -115.38 65.69
CA ASP A 186 -37.80 -115.87 67.01
C ASP A 186 -38.45 -117.23 67.32
N LEU A 187 -39.66 -117.48 66.79
CA LEU A 187 -40.26 -118.82 66.78
C LEU A 187 -39.28 -119.84 66.15
N ALA A 188 -38.78 -119.54 64.95
CA ALA A 188 -37.87 -120.44 64.22
C ALA A 188 -36.49 -120.56 64.89
N ALA A 189 -36.00 -119.49 65.52
CA ALA A 189 -34.71 -119.49 66.22
C ALA A 189 -34.71 -120.35 67.48
N GLU A 190 -35.80 -120.31 68.26
CA GLU A 190 -36.03 -121.32 69.29
C GLU A 190 -36.09 -122.67 68.59
N LEU A 191 -37.07 -122.96 67.70
CA LEU A 191 -37.29 -124.27 67.05
C LEU A 191 -36.01 -125.05 66.61
N ASP A 192 -34.96 -124.36 66.15
CA ASP A 192 -33.67 -124.96 65.78
C ASP A 192 -32.81 -125.45 66.99
N GLY A 193 -32.67 -124.64 68.05
CA GLY A 193 -31.88 -124.94 69.27
C GLY A 193 -32.19 -126.26 70.00
N ASP A 194 -33.19 -126.32 70.83
CA ASP A 194 -34.42 -127.03 70.52
C ASP A 194 -34.36 -128.41 69.85
N LEU A 195 -34.49 -128.45 68.53
CA LEU A 195 -34.34 -129.65 67.73
C LEU A 195 -32.95 -130.28 67.95
N ALA A 196 -31.89 -129.48 68.02
CA ALA A 196 -30.55 -129.97 68.30
C ALA A 196 -30.42 -130.58 69.73
N LEU A 197 -31.24 -130.11 70.68
CA LEU A 197 -31.35 -130.71 72.03
C LEU A 197 -32.19 -132.01 72.02
N LEU A 198 -33.24 -132.10 71.19
CA LEU A 198 -33.98 -133.36 70.96
C LEU A 198 -33.06 -134.44 70.38
N GLU A 199 -32.34 -134.15 69.30
CA GLU A 199 -31.41 -135.12 68.68
C GLU A 199 -30.36 -135.62 69.68
N ARG A 200 -29.78 -134.72 70.46
CA ARG A 200 -28.76 -135.04 71.48
C ARG A 200 -29.30 -135.99 72.54
N ASP A 201 -30.47 -135.70 73.10
CA ASP A 201 -31.05 -136.50 74.17
C ASP A 201 -31.55 -137.87 73.64
N ALA A 202 -32.08 -137.93 72.41
CA ALA A 202 -32.47 -139.18 71.76
C ALA A 202 -31.27 -140.12 71.51
N ARG A 203 -30.14 -139.60 71.01
CA ARG A 203 -28.91 -140.39 70.81
C ARG A 203 -28.32 -140.91 72.12
N ALA A 204 -28.42 -140.13 73.21
CA ALA A 204 -27.97 -140.56 74.54
C ALA A 204 -28.86 -141.66 75.15
N PHE A 205 -30.13 -141.75 74.72
CA PHE A 205 -31.11 -142.68 75.29
C PHE A 205 -30.98 -144.10 74.73
N SER A 206 -30.64 -144.25 73.45
CA SER A 206 -30.58 -145.57 72.75
C SER A 206 -29.45 -146.48 73.24
N TRP A 207 -28.41 -145.92 73.88
CA TRP A 207 -27.26 -146.66 74.40
C TRP A 207 -27.45 -147.28 75.79
N LEU A 208 -28.57 -147.00 76.47
CA LEU A 208 -28.85 -147.60 77.77
C LEU A 208 -29.30 -149.06 77.58
N PRO A 209 -28.67 -150.07 78.24
CA PRO A 209 -28.94 -151.48 77.97
C PRO A 209 -30.24 -152.00 78.59
N LEU A 210 -30.78 -151.31 79.61
CA LEU A 210 -32.09 -151.64 80.17
C LEU A 210 -33.19 -151.51 79.10
N PRO A 211 -33.12 -150.50 78.19
CA PRO A 211 -33.87 -150.40 76.94
C PRO A 211 -34.02 -151.55 75.94
N LEU A 212 -33.85 -152.78 76.40
CA LEU A 212 -34.83 -153.79 76.08
C LEU A 212 -36.28 -153.27 76.39
N LEU A 213 -36.48 -152.12 77.05
CA LEU A 213 -37.09 -150.85 76.51
C LEU A 213 -37.97 -150.82 75.21
N PHE A 214 -39.21 -150.28 75.19
CA PHE A 214 -40.51 -150.44 74.39
C PHE A 214 -40.71 -151.46 73.29
N ARG A 215 -39.67 -152.17 72.94
CA ARG A 215 -39.77 -153.56 73.28
C ARG A 215 -40.40 -153.65 74.68
N PHE A 216 -39.85 -152.81 75.63
CA PHE A 216 -40.20 -152.17 76.97
C PHE A 216 -40.39 -150.18 77.56
N THR A 217 -40.22 -148.44 77.17
CA THR A 217 -40.63 -146.40 77.38
C THR A 217 -40.07 -144.27 77.28
N PRO A 218 -40.18 -142.50 77.05
CA PRO A 218 -40.72 -140.54 76.67
C PRO A 218 -40.42 -138.37 76.83
N LEU A 219 -41.03 -136.75 76.64
CA LEU A 219 -40.77 -134.70 76.39
C LEU A 219 -41.25 -132.62 76.91
N TRP A 220 -41.07 -130.90 76.57
CA TRP A 220 -41.06 -128.79 77.00
C TRP A 220 -40.16 -126.67 76.70
N ILE A 221 -39.78 -125.22 75.61
CA ILE A 221 -40.03 -123.20 74.88
C ILE A 221 -40.43 -121.10 73.28
N ALA A 222 -40.23 -119.18 72.73
CA ALA A 222 -40.36 -117.09 71.47
C ALA A 222 -40.52 -114.60 70.87
N LEU A 223 -40.62 -112.99 69.72
CA LEU A 223 -40.74 -110.65 69.09
C LEU A 223 -40.95 -108.55 67.66
N ALA A 224 -41.18 -106.63 67.22
CA ALA A 224 -41.17 -104.57 65.95
C ALA A 224 -41.65 -102.18 65.25
N CYS A 225 -41.45 -100.47 64.24
CA CYS A 225 -41.92 -98.24 63.47
C CYS A 225 -41.69 -96.03 62.23
N CYS A 226 -42.17 -94.22 61.57
CA CYS A 226 -41.98 -92.08 60.45
C CYS A 226 -42.56 -89.76 59.61
N PRO A 227 -42.30 -88.01 58.69
CA PRO A 227 -42.55 -85.73 57.96
C PRO A 227 -42.82 -83.64 56.53
N PHE A 228 -42.88 -81.70 56.09
CA PHE A 228 -43.24 -79.67 54.83
C PHE A 228 -43.13 -77.24 54.11
N LEU A 229 -43.52 -75.62 53.03
CA LEU A 229 -43.52 -73.31 52.35
C LEU A 229 -43.98 -71.22 50.98
N ILE A 230 -43.91 -69.31 50.48
CA ILE A 230 -44.24 -67.30 49.18
C ILE A 230 -44.37 -64.84 48.58
N VAL A 231 -44.62 -63.24 47.44
CA VAL A 231 -44.79 -60.91 46.81
C VAL A 231 -45.02 -58.85 45.35
N PRO A 232 -45.14 -56.91 44.91
CA PRO A 232 -45.51 -54.89 43.68
C PRO A 232 -45.43 -52.46 42.96
N ILE A 233 -45.79 -50.85 41.87
CA ILE A 233 -45.77 -48.54 41.17
C ILE A 233 -46.31 -46.45 39.85
N SER A 234 -46.18 -44.55 39.29
CA SER A 234 -46.56 -42.59 38.14
C SER A 234 -46.57 -40.46 37.62
N THR A 235 -47.45 -39.16 37.31
CA THR A 235 -47.68 -37.64 36.30
C THR A 235 -47.07 -36.08 35.67
N GLN A 236 -46.32 -35.02 36.18
CA GLN A 236 -46.27 -33.50 35.74
C GLN A 236 -45.67 -32.97 34.35
N ALA A 237 -45.30 -33.82 33.40
CA ALA A 237 -44.38 -33.48 32.27
C ALA A 237 -45.04 -33.28 30.88
N GLY A 238 -46.34 -32.93 30.82
CA GLY A 238 -47.09 -32.80 29.55
C GLY A 238 -47.46 -34.14 28.88
N LEU A 239 -47.31 -35.28 29.59
CA LEU A 239 -47.48 -36.65 29.05
C LEU A 239 -48.47 -37.50 29.91
N PRO A 240 -49.57 -38.11 29.38
CA PRO A 240 -50.73 -38.51 30.23
C PRO A 240 -50.95 -40.01 30.70
N TRP A 241 -50.07 -40.77 31.43
CA TRP A 241 -50.15 -42.31 31.43
C TRP A 241 -50.17 -43.43 32.65
N LEU A 242 -50.45 -43.43 34.03
CA LEU A 242 -50.19 -44.67 35.04
C LEU A 242 -51.00 -45.22 36.44
N THR A 243 -51.04 -46.63 37.05
CA THR A 243 -51.84 -47.69 38.24
C THR A 243 -51.30 -49.48 39.13
N TRP A 244 -51.62 -50.95 40.05
CA TRP A 244 -51.00 -52.70 41.03
C TRP A 244 -51.36 -54.54 42.17
N ALA A 245 -50.80 -56.10 42.79
CA ALA A 245 -50.99 -57.75 44.05
C ALA A 245 -50.51 -59.81 44.66
N ARG A 246 -50.48 -61.10 45.87
CA ARG A 246 -50.35 -63.14 46.49
C ARG A 246 -49.84 -64.74 47.89
N ALA A 247 -50.11 -66.35 48.56
CA ALA A 247 -49.47 -68.04 49.61
C ALA A 247 -49.84 -69.89 50.75
N GLY A 248 -49.27 -71.43 51.38
CA GLY A 248 -49.31 -73.05 52.71
C GLY A 248 -49.20 -75.17 53.27
N GLN A 249 -48.85 -76.44 54.45
CA GLN A 249 -48.91 -78.43 55.10
C GLN A 249 -48.37 -80.03 56.52
N ILE A 250 -48.55 -81.69 57.04
CA ILE A 250 -47.99 -83.46 58.03
C ILE A 250 -48.24 -85.26 59.24
N SER A 251 -47.57 -86.69 60.01
CA SER A 251 -47.76 -88.55 60.94
C SER A 251 -47.07 -90.15 62.24
N GLY A 252 -47.17 -91.82 62.76
CA GLY A 252 -46.76 -93.36 64.09
C GLY A 252 -46.48 -95.46 64.63
N GLY A 253 -46.38 -96.71 65.86
CA GLY A 253 -46.00 -98.66 66.45
C GLY A 253 -46.01 -100.28 67.91
N ALA A 254 -45.54 -101.90 68.38
CA ALA A 254 -45.56 -103.48 69.72
C ALA A 254 -45.01 -105.51 70.31
N VAL A 255 -45.12 -106.81 71.48
CA VAL A 255 -44.55 -108.69 72.18
C VAL A 255 -44.78 -110.37 73.52
N PHE A 256 -44.27 -111.97 74.05
CA PHE A 256 -44.44 -113.64 75.27
C PHE A 256 -43.90 -115.67 75.79
N GLY A 257 -44.22 -117.09 76.75
CA GLY A 257 -43.74 -118.98 77.36
C GLY A 257 -44.10 -120.85 78.36
N GLY A 258 -43.50 -122.39 78.89
CA GLY A 258 -43.74 -124.23 79.76
C GLY A 258 -43.04 -126.15 80.42
N ILE A 259 -43.37 -127.66 81.20
CA ILE A 259 -42.75 -129.52 81.84
C ILE A 259 -43.19 -131.45 82.66
N VAL A 260 -42.63 -132.99 83.23
CA VAL A 260 -42.92 -134.81 84.17
C VAL A 260 -42.44 -136.83 84.64
N LEU A 261 -42.97 -138.46 84.86
CA LEU A 261 -42.76 -140.35 85.65
C LEU A 261 -42.98 -142.49 85.54
N TYR A 262 -42.73 -144.04 86.27
CA TYR A 262 -42.74 -145.99 86.37
C TYR A 262 -41.70 -147.23 86.16
N PHE A 263 -41.19 -147.55 84.97
CA PHE A 263 -40.15 -148.60 84.92
C PHE A 263 -38.98 -148.04 85.77
N VAL A 264 -38.01 -148.82 86.23
CA VAL A 264 -36.89 -148.24 87.00
C VAL A 264 -35.56 -148.19 86.24
N ALA A 265 -35.46 -147.99 84.92
CA ALA A 265 -36.39 -147.65 83.84
C ALA A 265 -37.31 -146.41 84.02
N LYS A 266 -38.29 -146.22 83.15
CA LYS A 266 -39.23 -145.08 83.11
C LYS A 266 -39.71 -144.61 84.48
N THR A 267 -39.21 -143.59 85.14
CA THR A 267 -38.74 -143.71 86.53
C THR A 267 -37.52 -142.83 86.59
N LEU A 268 -36.38 -143.48 86.75
CA LEU A 268 -35.11 -142.93 86.29
C LEU A 268 -35.15 -142.55 84.79
N TYR A 269 -36.04 -143.12 83.97
CA TYR A 269 -36.21 -142.81 82.55
C TYR A 269 -37.55 -142.11 82.22
N ARG A 270 -38.38 -141.72 83.21
CA ARG A 270 -39.66 -140.96 83.00
C ARG A 270 -39.85 -139.75 83.84
N SER A 271 -38.97 -139.55 84.80
CA SER A 271 -38.26 -138.29 84.73
C SER A 271 -37.79 -138.00 83.29
N ARG A 272 -36.90 -138.82 82.68
CA ARG A 272 -36.39 -138.55 81.30
C ARG A 272 -37.49 -138.39 80.26
N ALA A 273 -38.54 -139.14 80.50
CA ALA A 273 -39.96 -138.96 80.25
C ALA A 273 -40.62 -137.63 79.76
N ARG A 274 -40.02 -136.40 79.83
CA ARG A 274 -40.69 -135.02 79.67
C ARG A 274 -39.83 -133.59 79.60
N SER A 275 -39.19 -132.90 78.52
CA SER A 275 -38.47 -131.47 78.33
C SER A 275 -38.45 -130.11 77.28
N LEU A 276 -38.94 -129.79 75.96
CA LEU A 276 -39.23 -128.46 75.08
C LEU A 276 -40.91 -127.67 74.62
N ALA A 277 -41.78 -126.37 74.71
CA ALA A 277 -42.33 -125.00 75.71
C ALA A 277 -42.60 -123.18 75.57
N LEU A 278 -41.94 -121.83 75.67
CA LEU A 278 -40.58 -120.80 75.79
C LEU A 278 -38.86 -120.92 75.23
N LYS A 279 -38.07 -121.72 74.28
CA LYS A 279 -37.86 -123.16 73.48
C LYS A 279 -38.88 -124.29 72.71
N SER A 280 -38.80 -125.70 72.81
CA SER A 280 -38.89 -126.80 71.67
C SER A 280 -39.56 -128.29 71.53
N LEU A 281 -40.54 -128.95 72.19
CA LEU A 281 -41.01 -130.40 71.92
C LEU A 281 -42.53 -130.54 71.83
N GLN A 282 -43.21 -129.56 72.37
CA GLN A 282 -43.58 -128.45 71.50
C GLN A 282 -42.94 -128.34 70.14
N VAL A 283 -41.75 -128.77 69.71
CA VAL A 283 -41.40 -128.84 68.30
C VAL A 283 -42.58 -129.45 67.55
N ARG A 284 -43.39 -130.37 68.10
CA ARG A 284 -44.75 -130.57 67.58
C ARG A 284 -45.73 -129.38 67.70
N ALA A 285 -46.05 -128.87 68.90
CA ALA A 285 -46.92 -127.68 69.07
C ALA A 285 -46.34 -126.31 68.58
N TRP A 286 -45.14 -126.26 68.03
CA TRP A 286 -44.27 -125.11 67.72
C TRP A 286 -43.85 -125.18 66.27
N LEU A 287 -43.63 -126.37 65.71
CA LEU A 287 -43.96 -126.64 64.30
C LEU A 287 -45.44 -126.31 64.07
N GLY A 288 -46.33 -126.70 65.00
CA GLY A 288 -47.74 -126.35 65.00
C GLY A 288 -47.98 -124.84 65.02
N VAL A 289 -47.49 -124.12 66.04
CA VAL A 289 -47.67 -122.67 66.15
C VAL A 289 -46.90 -121.87 65.08
N THR A 290 -45.74 -122.32 64.60
CA THR A 290 -45.07 -121.70 63.43
C THR A 290 -45.84 -121.98 62.15
N ALA A 291 -46.31 -123.20 61.90
CA ALA A 291 -47.12 -123.53 60.74
C ALA A 291 -48.46 -122.78 60.78
N GLU A 292 -49.17 -122.74 61.90
CA GLU A 292 -50.40 -121.96 62.06
C GLU A 292 -50.16 -120.46 61.89
N ARG A 293 -49.08 -119.89 62.45
CA ARG A 293 -48.78 -118.46 62.23
C ARG A 293 -48.31 -118.17 60.82
N SER A 294 -47.53 -119.04 60.18
CA SER A 294 -47.10 -118.87 58.79
C SER A 294 -48.26 -119.06 57.81
N VAL A 295 -49.16 -120.02 58.06
CA VAL A 295 -50.43 -120.17 57.34
C VAL A 295 -51.34 -118.97 57.58
N ALA A 296 -51.49 -118.49 58.81
CA ALA A 296 -52.30 -117.30 59.10
C ALA A 296 -51.71 -116.03 58.49
N ARG A 297 -50.38 -115.89 58.46
CA ARG A 297 -49.63 -114.81 57.81
C ARG A 297 -49.78 -114.87 56.30
N ARG A 298 -49.58 -116.04 55.69
CA ARG A 298 -49.86 -116.29 54.27
C ARG A 298 -51.30 -115.95 53.94
N ASP A 299 -52.27 -116.45 54.72
CA ASP A 299 -53.69 -116.23 54.46
C ASP A 299 -54.12 -114.79 54.76
N GLN A 300 -53.41 -114.05 55.61
CA GLN A 300 -53.57 -112.59 55.76
C GLN A 300 -53.02 -111.87 54.54
N ASP A 301 -51.74 -112.07 54.18
CA ASP A 301 -51.09 -111.48 53.01
C ASP A 301 -51.87 -111.78 51.71
N LEU A 302 -52.44 -113.00 51.59
CA LEU A 302 -53.31 -113.41 50.48
C LEU A 302 -54.67 -112.70 50.52
N ARG A 303 -55.33 -112.57 51.68
CA ARG A 303 -56.62 -111.87 51.82
C ARG A 303 -56.50 -110.37 51.60
N GLU A 304 -55.48 -109.72 52.14
CA GLU A 304 -55.19 -108.31 51.88
C GLU A 304 -54.94 -108.06 50.38
N ALA A 305 -54.24 -108.96 49.69
CA ALA A 305 -54.07 -108.90 48.24
C ALA A 305 -55.36 -109.20 47.44
N GLU A 306 -56.25 -110.05 47.96
CA GLU A 306 -57.54 -110.41 47.36
C GLU A 306 -58.54 -109.24 47.46
N GLU A 307 -58.74 -108.68 48.66
CA GLU A 307 -59.64 -107.55 48.92
C GLU A 307 -59.17 -106.27 48.20
N THR A 308 -57.87 -105.95 48.28
CA THR A 308 -57.29 -104.79 47.58
C THR A 308 -57.39 -104.92 46.05
N PHE A 309 -57.42 -106.15 45.52
CA PHE A 309 -57.65 -106.39 44.10
C PHE A 309 -59.13 -106.25 43.72
N LEU A 310 -60.04 -106.83 44.50
CA LEU A 310 -61.49 -106.81 44.23
C LEU A 310 -62.04 -105.38 44.21
N ALA A 311 -61.76 -104.58 45.24
CA ALA A 311 -62.17 -103.17 45.30
C ALA A 311 -61.63 -102.32 44.14
N ARG A 312 -60.47 -102.70 43.60
CA ARG A 312 -59.80 -102.00 42.49
C ARG A 312 -60.30 -102.44 41.12
N MET A 313 -60.76 -103.68 40.98
CA MET A 313 -61.42 -104.19 39.78
C MET A 313 -62.82 -103.60 39.60
N GLU A 314 -63.58 -103.44 40.68
CA GLU A 314 -64.91 -102.81 40.64
C GLU A 314 -64.85 -101.35 40.13
N GLU A 315 -63.81 -100.60 40.51
CA GLU A 315 -63.61 -99.24 39.96
C GLU A 315 -63.21 -99.26 38.47
N VAL A 316 -62.39 -100.23 38.03
CA VAL A 316 -61.97 -100.37 36.64
C VAL A 316 -63.15 -100.75 35.74
N GLU A 317 -64.05 -101.62 36.18
CA GLU A 317 -65.22 -102.03 35.41
C GLU A 317 -66.19 -100.86 35.19
N ARG A 318 -66.44 -100.04 36.22
CA ARG A 318 -67.21 -98.78 36.06
C ARG A 318 -66.57 -97.82 35.05
N ARG A 319 -65.23 -97.64 35.11
CA ARG A 319 -64.48 -96.79 34.18
C ARG A 319 -64.45 -97.34 32.74
N TRP A 320 -64.64 -98.64 32.54
CA TRP A 320 -64.67 -99.28 31.22
C TRP A 320 -65.89 -98.85 30.38
N GLY A 321 -67.04 -98.61 31.04
CA GLY A 321 -68.23 -98.05 30.40
C GLY A 321 -68.01 -96.64 29.84
N ASP A 322 -67.50 -95.74 30.68
CA ASP A 322 -67.19 -94.35 30.30
C ASP A 322 -66.16 -94.28 29.14
N ALA A 323 -65.17 -95.18 29.14
CA ALA A 323 -64.13 -95.25 28.11
C ALA A 323 -64.64 -95.69 26.73
N ALA A 324 -65.77 -96.40 26.65
CA ALA A 324 -66.39 -96.76 25.38
C ALA A 324 -67.01 -95.54 24.69
N SER A 325 -67.82 -94.78 25.43
CA SER A 325 -68.56 -93.60 24.94
C SER A 325 -67.65 -92.46 24.50
N ALA A 326 -66.54 -92.23 25.23
CA ALA A 326 -65.61 -91.14 24.93
C ALA A 326 -64.86 -91.28 23.58
N GLY A 327 -64.78 -92.48 23.01
CA GLY A 327 -64.01 -92.73 21.78
C GLY A 327 -64.58 -92.06 20.52
N ILE A 328 -65.90 -91.95 20.42
CA ILE A 328 -66.58 -91.42 19.22
C ILE A 328 -66.30 -89.91 19.06
N GLY A 329 -66.32 -89.14 20.16
CA GLY A 329 -66.06 -87.70 20.13
C GLY A 329 -64.60 -87.30 19.88
N LEU A 330 -63.62 -88.17 20.21
CA LEU A 330 -62.20 -87.86 20.02
C LEU A 330 -61.76 -87.91 18.54
N ARG A 331 -62.42 -88.70 17.70
CA ARG A 331 -62.05 -88.87 16.28
C ARG A 331 -62.22 -87.57 15.47
N ASP A 332 -63.32 -86.86 15.68
CA ASP A 332 -63.60 -85.57 15.03
C ASP A 332 -62.67 -84.45 15.53
N LEU A 333 -62.43 -84.40 16.85
CA LEU A 333 -61.54 -83.41 17.48
C LEU A 333 -60.10 -83.49 16.93
N TYR A 334 -59.60 -84.71 16.67
CA TYR A 334 -58.23 -84.90 16.21
C TYR A 334 -57.99 -84.54 14.74
N GLN A 335 -58.99 -84.66 13.85
CA GLN A 335 -58.85 -84.17 12.48
C GLN A 335 -58.72 -82.65 12.45
N ARG A 336 -59.55 -81.91 13.21
CA ARG A 336 -59.48 -80.44 13.29
C ARG A 336 -58.12 -79.95 13.82
N ARG A 337 -57.67 -80.51 14.96
CA ARG A 337 -56.36 -80.15 15.57
C ARG A 337 -55.15 -80.47 14.69
N ALA A 338 -55.21 -81.48 13.83
CA ALA A 338 -54.11 -81.81 12.92
C ALA A 338 -53.90 -80.70 11.87
N ILE A 339 -54.99 -80.17 11.32
CA ILE A 339 -54.98 -79.07 10.34
C ILE A 339 -54.47 -77.78 10.98
N GLU A 340 -55.05 -77.36 12.12
CA GLU A 340 -54.62 -76.18 12.87
C GLU A 340 -53.12 -76.21 13.24
N LYS A 341 -52.62 -77.39 13.65
CA LYS A 341 -51.21 -77.55 14.04
C LYS A 341 -50.26 -77.48 12.84
N GLY A 342 -50.69 -77.89 11.65
CA GLY A 342 -49.94 -77.68 10.40
C GLY A 342 -49.73 -76.18 10.13
N HIS A 343 -50.82 -75.42 10.06
CA HIS A 343 -50.77 -73.96 9.85
C HIS A 343 -49.95 -73.25 10.93
N ARG A 344 -50.09 -73.63 12.21
CA ARG A 344 -49.33 -73.01 13.32
C ARG A 344 -47.82 -73.29 13.28
N VAL A 345 -47.40 -74.41 12.68
CA VAL A 345 -45.97 -74.73 12.50
C VAL A 345 -45.39 -74.03 11.27
N ALA A 346 -46.16 -73.93 10.18
CA ALA A 346 -45.79 -73.13 9.01
C ALA A 346 -45.59 -71.65 9.38
N ALA A 347 -46.59 -71.03 10.02
CA ALA A 347 -46.53 -69.63 10.47
C ALA A 347 -45.36 -69.35 11.43
N LYS A 348 -44.94 -70.33 12.25
CA LYS A 348 -43.74 -70.21 13.09
C LYS A 348 -42.43 -70.26 12.29
N PHE A 349 -42.37 -71.03 11.20
CA PHE A 349 -41.19 -71.08 10.33
C PHE A 349 -41.11 -69.88 9.38
N GLU A 350 -42.26 -69.32 8.98
CA GLU A 350 -42.38 -68.05 8.27
C GLU A 350 -41.91 -66.89 9.16
N ALA A 351 -42.36 -66.84 10.43
CA ALA A 351 -41.88 -65.87 11.41
C ALA A 351 -40.36 -66.00 11.66
N TRP A 352 -39.82 -67.22 11.78
CA TRP A 352 -38.37 -67.43 11.89
C TRP A 352 -37.61 -66.96 10.64
N LEU A 353 -38.16 -67.16 9.44
CA LEU A 353 -37.55 -66.66 8.21
C LEU A 353 -37.57 -65.12 8.19
N ALA A 354 -38.65 -64.48 8.63
CA ALA A 354 -38.73 -63.02 8.74
C ALA A 354 -37.70 -62.47 9.75
N GLU A 355 -37.68 -63.00 10.98
CA GLU A 355 -36.71 -62.67 12.04
C GLU A 355 -35.26 -62.90 11.57
N ARG A 356 -35.00 -63.98 10.84
CA ARG A 356 -33.66 -64.27 10.33
C ARG A 356 -33.25 -63.38 9.15
N ARG A 357 -34.18 -63.00 8.28
CA ARG A 357 -33.95 -61.99 7.22
C ARG A 357 -33.64 -60.63 7.85
N GLU A 358 -34.42 -60.21 8.83
CA GLU A 358 -34.22 -58.96 9.57
C GLU A 358 -32.86 -58.94 10.28
N SER A 359 -32.49 -60.03 10.97
CA SER A 359 -31.16 -60.18 11.61
C SER A 359 -29.99 -60.13 10.62
N ILE A 360 -30.14 -60.64 9.39
CA ILE A 360 -29.10 -60.59 8.35
C ILE A 360 -29.01 -59.17 7.75
N GLU A 361 -30.15 -58.54 7.47
CA GLU A 361 -30.20 -57.16 6.96
C GLU A 361 -29.65 -56.16 8.00
N GLN A 362 -30.00 -56.28 9.29
CA GLN A 362 -29.43 -55.45 10.36
C GLN A 362 -27.89 -55.58 10.43
N ALA A 363 -27.34 -56.79 10.32
CA ALA A 363 -25.89 -57.02 10.30
C ALA A 363 -25.20 -56.50 9.02
N PHE A 364 -25.92 -56.42 7.90
CA PHE A 364 -25.46 -55.73 6.70
C PHE A 364 -25.46 -54.20 6.90
N GLN A 365 -26.55 -53.64 7.42
CA GLN A 365 -26.68 -52.19 7.67
C GLN A 365 -25.61 -51.68 8.65
N GLU A 366 -25.29 -52.46 9.69
CA GLU A 366 -24.20 -52.13 10.64
C GLU A 366 -22.84 -52.03 9.93
N LYS A 367 -22.48 -53.02 9.09
CA LYS A 367 -21.20 -53.01 8.36
C LYS A 367 -21.14 -52.03 7.19
N ALA A 368 -22.27 -51.75 6.55
CA ALA A 368 -22.38 -50.68 5.56
C ALA A 368 -22.18 -49.30 6.23
N LEU A 369 -22.71 -49.12 7.45
CA LEU A 369 -22.51 -47.90 8.24
C LEU A 369 -21.06 -47.75 8.72
N GLU A 370 -20.37 -48.84 9.08
CA GLU A 370 -18.92 -48.81 9.35
C GLU A 370 -18.12 -48.39 8.11
N ALA A 371 -18.39 -48.96 6.94
CA ALA A 371 -17.74 -48.58 5.68
C ALA A 371 -18.01 -47.10 5.31
N SER A 372 -19.24 -46.62 5.49
CA SER A 372 -19.60 -45.20 5.31
C SER A 372 -18.81 -44.29 6.24
N ARG A 373 -18.72 -44.63 7.54
CA ARG A 373 -17.99 -43.84 8.55
C ARG A 373 -16.48 -43.75 8.27
N ASP A 374 -15.86 -44.81 7.79
CA ASP A 374 -14.44 -44.77 7.42
C ASP A 374 -14.20 -44.00 6.11
N ALA A 375 -15.14 -44.04 5.16
CA ALA A 375 -15.11 -43.19 3.97
C ALA A 375 -15.35 -41.71 4.30
N GLU A 376 -16.27 -41.41 5.21
CA GLU A 376 -16.52 -40.08 5.77
C GLU A 376 -15.29 -39.55 6.51
N ARG A 377 -14.58 -40.39 7.29
CA ARG A 377 -13.32 -39.99 7.94
C ARG A 377 -12.24 -39.63 6.92
N LYS A 378 -11.98 -40.50 5.94
CA LYS A 378 -11.04 -40.23 4.83
C LYS A 378 -11.41 -38.95 4.07
N SER A 379 -12.69 -38.73 3.81
CA SER A 379 -13.24 -37.54 3.15
C SER A 379 -13.01 -36.27 3.98
N SER A 380 -13.26 -36.33 5.29
CA SER A 380 -13.05 -35.23 6.22
C SER A 380 -11.57 -34.86 6.37
N GLU A 381 -10.69 -35.86 6.54
CA GLU A 381 -9.24 -35.67 6.62
C GLU A 381 -8.67 -35.05 5.33
N ALA A 382 -9.06 -35.57 4.16
CA ALA A 382 -8.64 -35.03 2.87
C ALA A 382 -9.16 -33.60 2.64
N SER A 383 -10.39 -33.31 3.08
CA SER A 383 -10.97 -31.97 3.00
C SER A 383 -10.23 -30.98 3.90
N SER A 384 -9.96 -31.35 5.16
CA SER A 384 -9.22 -30.51 6.11
C SER A 384 -7.82 -30.18 5.62
N GLN A 385 -7.07 -31.18 5.12
CA GLN A 385 -5.73 -30.97 4.56
C GLN A 385 -5.75 -30.05 3.33
N CYS A 386 -6.80 -30.11 2.51
CA CYS A 386 -6.95 -29.19 1.39
C CYS A 386 -7.27 -27.76 1.86
N THR A 387 -8.16 -27.59 2.84
CA THR A 387 -8.45 -26.28 3.44
C THR A 387 -7.22 -25.65 4.08
N ASP A 388 -6.40 -26.42 4.81
CA ASP A 388 -5.14 -25.93 5.38
C ASP A 388 -4.17 -25.44 4.30
N VAL A 389 -4.03 -26.18 3.19
CA VAL A 389 -3.12 -25.79 2.09
C VAL A 389 -3.68 -24.63 1.26
N GLU A 390 -4.99 -24.57 1.02
CA GLU A 390 -5.66 -23.44 0.34
C GLU A 390 -5.54 -22.15 1.17
N SER A 391 -5.60 -22.25 2.51
CA SER A 391 -5.33 -21.11 3.41
C SER A 391 -3.89 -20.60 3.33
N ARG A 392 -2.89 -21.50 3.23
CA ARG A 392 -1.48 -21.13 3.09
C ARG A 392 -1.18 -20.49 1.74
N ILE A 393 -1.73 -21.03 0.64
CA ILE A 393 -1.60 -20.44 -0.70
C ILE A 393 -2.23 -19.05 -0.75
N THR A 394 -3.37 -18.86 -0.06
CA THR A 394 -4.01 -17.54 0.07
C THR A 394 -3.14 -16.57 0.88
N GLY A 395 -2.57 -17.01 2.01
CA GLY A 395 -1.64 -16.21 2.81
C GLY A 395 -0.34 -15.83 2.08
N GLU A 396 0.24 -16.75 1.30
CA GLU A 396 1.39 -16.46 0.41
C GLU A 396 1.05 -15.37 -0.62
N ALA A 397 -0.14 -15.42 -1.21
CA ALA A 397 -0.61 -14.41 -2.17
C ALA A 397 -0.85 -13.05 -1.49
N ASP A 398 -1.52 -13.02 -0.33
CA ASP A 398 -1.78 -11.79 0.42
C ASP A 398 -0.51 -11.10 0.92
N ILE A 399 0.51 -11.85 1.34
CA ILE A 399 1.84 -11.30 1.69
C ILE A 399 2.48 -10.63 0.46
N GLN A 400 2.43 -11.27 -0.71
CA GLN A 400 2.98 -10.69 -1.93
C GLN A 400 2.19 -9.46 -2.40
N ILE A 401 0.85 -9.48 -2.35
CA ILE A 401 0.02 -8.30 -2.66
C ILE A 401 0.32 -7.15 -1.70
N THR A 402 0.48 -7.42 -0.40
CA THR A 402 0.84 -6.41 0.60
C THR A 402 2.21 -5.79 0.33
N ALA A 403 3.22 -6.59 -0.03
CA ALA A 403 4.55 -6.08 -0.39
C ALA A 403 4.52 -5.19 -1.67
N ILE A 404 3.64 -5.52 -2.63
CA ILE A 404 3.41 -4.70 -3.83
C ILE A 404 2.67 -3.41 -3.48
N GLN A 405 1.68 -3.47 -2.59
CA GLN A 405 0.96 -2.31 -2.08
C GLN A 405 1.93 -1.28 -1.47
N THR A 406 2.88 -1.70 -0.63
CA THR A 406 3.89 -0.79 -0.06
C THR A 406 4.76 -0.15 -1.14
N GLU A 407 5.27 -0.94 -2.11
CA GLU A 407 6.08 -0.44 -3.24
C GLU A 407 5.35 0.65 -4.07
N ILE A 408 4.02 0.57 -4.15
CA ILE A 408 3.15 1.53 -4.84
C ILE A 408 2.83 2.76 -3.97
N GLN A 409 2.47 2.53 -2.70
CA GLN A 409 2.04 3.57 -1.76
C GLN A 409 3.16 4.54 -1.39
N ASP A 410 4.42 4.13 -1.41
CA ASP A 410 5.56 5.03 -1.15
C ASP A 410 5.76 6.10 -2.24
N ARG A 411 5.29 5.87 -3.48
CA ARG A 411 5.62 6.72 -4.64
C ARG A 411 4.44 7.49 -5.24
N GLN A 412 3.26 6.90 -5.28
CA GLN A 412 2.11 7.52 -5.96
C GLN A 412 1.47 8.74 -5.27
N PRO A 413 1.42 8.86 -3.92
CA PRO A 413 0.88 10.05 -3.27
C PRO A 413 1.62 11.34 -3.64
N ALA A 414 2.95 11.26 -3.86
CA ALA A 414 3.75 12.39 -4.30
C ALA A 414 3.34 12.87 -5.71
N PHE A 415 3.10 11.96 -6.65
CA PHE A 415 2.60 12.30 -7.99
C PHE A 415 1.24 13.03 -7.92
N TYR A 416 0.27 12.46 -7.20
CA TYR A 416 -1.08 13.04 -7.14
C TYR A 416 -1.12 14.36 -6.34
N ALA A 417 -0.22 14.57 -5.38
CA ALA A 417 -0.03 15.87 -4.73
C ALA A 417 0.49 16.93 -5.73
N VAL A 418 1.52 16.59 -6.52
CA VAL A 418 2.06 17.48 -7.56
C VAL A 418 1.03 17.76 -8.66
N LEU A 419 0.29 16.76 -9.13
CA LEU A 419 -0.80 16.95 -10.10
C LEU A 419 -1.84 17.95 -9.58
N LYS A 420 -2.23 17.85 -8.31
CA LYS A 420 -3.19 18.77 -7.68
C LYS A 420 -2.61 20.19 -7.54
N GLU A 421 -1.33 20.34 -7.26
CA GLU A 421 -0.64 21.64 -7.26
C GLU A 421 -0.62 22.25 -8.68
N LEU A 422 -0.25 21.48 -9.71
CA LEU A 422 -0.26 21.92 -11.10
C LEU A 422 -1.67 22.34 -11.57
N GLN A 423 -2.71 21.57 -11.21
CA GLN A 423 -4.11 21.93 -11.47
C GLN A 423 -4.53 23.22 -10.75
N SER A 424 -4.15 23.39 -9.48
CA SER A 424 -4.44 24.61 -8.72
C SER A 424 -3.76 25.85 -9.31
N VAL A 425 -2.48 25.74 -9.70
CA VAL A 425 -1.72 26.84 -10.33
C VAL A 425 -2.26 27.15 -11.74
N SER A 426 -2.68 26.13 -12.48
CA SER A 426 -3.34 26.29 -13.79
C SER A 426 -4.63 27.10 -13.69
N ALA A 427 -5.47 26.84 -12.68
CA ALA A 427 -6.71 27.57 -12.45
C ALA A 427 -6.48 29.01 -11.94
N ASP A 428 -5.58 29.20 -10.96
CA ASP A 428 -5.30 30.51 -10.34
C ASP A 428 -4.56 31.50 -11.27
N ARG A 429 -3.66 31.00 -12.13
CA ARG A 429 -2.77 31.85 -12.96
C ARG A 429 -3.04 31.80 -14.46
N PHE A 430 -3.77 30.79 -14.94
CA PHE A 430 -4.05 30.62 -16.37
C PHE A 430 -5.53 30.34 -16.63
N PRO A 431 -6.47 31.20 -16.20
CA PRO A 431 -7.88 31.07 -16.59
C PRO A 431 -8.03 31.09 -18.11
N GLU A 432 -9.10 30.48 -18.62
CA GLU A 432 -9.42 30.48 -20.04
C GLU A 432 -9.63 31.90 -20.56
N TRP A 433 -9.40 32.15 -21.85
CA TRP A 433 -9.54 33.49 -22.43
C TRP A 433 -10.99 34.00 -22.49
N THR A 434 -11.95 33.12 -22.24
CA THR A 434 -13.37 33.39 -22.04
C THR A 434 -13.70 34.00 -20.67
N ASP A 435 -12.76 33.98 -19.72
CA ASP A 435 -12.97 34.49 -18.37
C ASP A 435 -13.11 36.03 -18.34
N PRO A 436 -14.16 36.60 -17.72
CA PRO A 436 -14.32 38.04 -17.56
C PRO A 436 -13.13 38.76 -16.92
N ALA A 437 -12.32 38.07 -16.10
CA ALA A 437 -11.18 38.64 -15.39
C ALA A 437 -10.14 39.30 -16.31
N TRP A 438 -10.00 38.85 -17.57
CA TRP A 438 -9.09 39.45 -18.55
C TRP A 438 -9.45 40.91 -18.91
N ARG A 439 -10.73 41.29 -18.83
CA ARG A 439 -11.15 42.69 -19.02
C ARG A 439 -10.70 43.59 -17.87
N SER A 440 -10.53 43.03 -16.68
CA SER A 440 -9.94 43.68 -15.50
C SER A 440 -8.44 43.42 -15.31
N TRP A 441 -7.74 42.83 -16.29
CA TRP A 441 -6.31 42.52 -16.18
C TRP A 441 -5.46 43.75 -15.84
N GLN A 442 -4.53 43.56 -14.91
CA GLN A 442 -3.51 44.53 -14.51
C GLN A 442 -2.12 43.90 -14.70
N ALA A 443 -1.11 44.73 -14.97
CA ALA A 443 0.24 44.25 -15.17
C ALA A 443 0.83 43.61 -13.90
N PRO A 444 1.49 42.44 -13.99
CA PRO A 444 2.03 41.76 -12.83
C PRO A 444 3.30 42.47 -12.31
N ALA A 445 3.43 42.54 -10.99
CA ALA A 445 4.59 43.14 -10.33
C ALA A 445 5.88 42.31 -10.47
N GLU A 446 5.74 40.98 -10.63
CA GLU A 446 6.83 40.04 -10.87
C GLU A 446 6.52 39.18 -12.10
N THR A 447 7.56 38.84 -12.88
CA THR A 447 7.43 37.90 -14.00
C THR A 447 7.24 36.47 -13.50
N LEU A 448 6.15 35.80 -13.92
CA LEU A 448 5.97 34.38 -13.63
C LEU A 448 6.98 33.54 -14.41
N ALA A 449 7.67 32.64 -13.71
CA ALA A 449 8.71 31.77 -14.28
C ALA A 449 8.15 30.60 -15.12
N PHE A 450 6.90 30.67 -15.56
CA PHE A 450 6.20 29.56 -16.22
C PHE A 450 5.03 30.07 -17.08
N CYS A 451 4.71 29.32 -18.14
CA CYS A 451 3.60 29.60 -19.06
C CYS A 451 2.89 28.28 -19.40
N ARG A 452 1.55 28.23 -19.32
CA ARG A 452 0.79 27.03 -19.70
C ARG A 452 0.78 26.87 -21.23
N LEU A 453 1.10 25.66 -21.68
CA LEU A 453 1.07 25.24 -23.10
C LEU A 453 -0.28 24.60 -23.49
N GLY A 454 -0.88 23.89 -22.55
CA GLY A 454 -2.14 23.17 -22.75
C GLY A 454 -2.39 22.16 -21.62
N LEU A 455 -3.33 21.24 -21.88
CA LEU A 455 -3.69 20.14 -20.99
C LEU A 455 -3.38 18.80 -21.67
N MET A 456 -2.59 17.95 -21.02
CA MET A 456 -2.47 16.54 -21.41
C MET A 456 -3.58 15.75 -20.71
N GLN A 457 -4.50 15.18 -21.49
CA GLN A 457 -5.47 14.21 -21.00
C GLN A 457 -4.77 12.85 -20.87
N VAL A 458 -4.91 12.21 -19.72
CA VAL A 458 -4.22 10.96 -19.38
C VAL A 458 -5.25 9.88 -19.07
N ASP A 459 -5.13 8.71 -19.70
CA ASP A 459 -5.79 7.46 -19.30
C ASP A 459 -4.73 6.45 -18.86
N VAL A 460 -4.58 6.27 -17.54
CA VAL A 460 -3.54 5.40 -16.97
C VAL A 460 -3.76 3.94 -17.35
N ALA A 461 -5.01 3.50 -17.58
CA ALA A 461 -5.30 2.14 -18.02
C ALA A 461 -4.81 1.92 -19.46
N ALA A 462 -5.05 2.88 -20.36
CA ALA A 462 -4.53 2.84 -21.72
C ALA A 462 -2.99 2.93 -21.75
N MET A 463 -2.38 3.74 -20.88
CA MET A 463 -0.92 3.85 -20.76
C MET A 463 -0.25 2.56 -20.25
N ALA A 464 -0.85 1.89 -19.27
CA ALA A 464 -0.26 0.71 -18.61
C ALA A 464 -0.59 -0.62 -19.32
N GLY A 465 -1.52 -0.61 -20.28
CA GLY A 465 -2.06 -1.81 -20.92
C GLY A 465 -3.16 -2.52 -20.10
N GLY A 466 -3.64 -1.87 -19.05
CA GLY A 466 -4.67 -2.35 -18.12
C GLY A 466 -4.50 -1.77 -16.72
N MET A 467 -5.35 -2.19 -15.78
CA MET A 467 -5.37 -1.73 -14.39
C MET A 467 -5.56 -2.93 -13.47
N ALA A 468 -4.94 -2.88 -12.29
CA ALA A 468 -5.17 -3.87 -11.24
C ALA A 468 -6.64 -3.84 -10.76
N LYS A 469 -7.18 -5.00 -10.37
CA LYS A 469 -8.56 -5.16 -9.88
C LYS A 469 -8.66 -5.25 -8.36
N ASP A 470 -7.62 -5.72 -7.67
CA ASP A 470 -7.54 -5.74 -6.21
C ASP A 470 -7.55 -4.29 -5.67
N PRO A 471 -8.49 -3.91 -4.79
CA PRO A 471 -8.55 -2.56 -4.21
C PRO A 471 -7.27 -2.11 -3.49
N ARG A 472 -6.45 -3.05 -3.01
CA ARG A 472 -5.14 -2.76 -2.38
C ARG A 472 -4.08 -2.25 -3.35
N LEU A 473 -4.25 -2.56 -4.64
CA LEU A 473 -3.37 -2.17 -5.74
C LEU A 473 -3.96 -1.03 -6.59
N ALA A 474 -5.09 -0.47 -6.18
CA ALA A 474 -5.71 0.68 -6.84
C ALA A 474 -4.88 1.96 -6.65
N LEU A 475 -4.93 2.85 -7.64
CA LEU A 475 -4.29 4.17 -7.57
C LEU A 475 -4.99 5.03 -6.50
N PRO A 476 -4.26 5.87 -5.73
CA PRO A 476 -4.86 6.72 -4.69
C PRO A 476 -5.60 7.94 -5.26
N GLY A 477 -5.62 8.11 -6.59
CA GLY A 477 -6.35 9.15 -7.32
C GLY A 477 -7.01 8.58 -8.57
N PRO A 478 -7.66 9.44 -9.39
CA PRO A 478 -8.40 8.96 -10.56
C PRO A 478 -7.49 8.32 -11.61
N SER A 479 -8.02 7.33 -12.33
CA SER A 479 -7.36 6.67 -13.46
C SER A 479 -7.41 7.48 -14.77
N ARG A 480 -8.24 8.53 -14.81
CA ARG A 480 -8.31 9.53 -15.88
C ARG A 480 -8.21 10.93 -15.30
N PHE A 481 -7.32 11.77 -15.83
CA PHE A 481 -7.15 13.14 -15.38
C PHE A 481 -6.55 14.05 -16.46
N ASP A 482 -6.78 15.35 -16.33
CA ASP A 482 -6.10 16.38 -17.12
C ASP A 482 -4.87 16.90 -16.35
N MET A 483 -3.69 16.80 -16.95
CA MET A 483 -2.42 17.29 -16.42
C MET A 483 -2.01 18.58 -17.16
N PRO A 484 -2.00 19.76 -16.50
CA PRO A 484 -1.53 20.99 -17.12
C PRO A 484 -0.04 20.94 -17.42
N LEU A 485 0.34 21.37 -18.63
CA LEU A 485 1.73 21.40 -19.07
C LEU A 485 2.27 22.83 -19.06
N PHE A 486 3.44 23.04 -18.43
CA PHE A 486 4.08 24.35 -18.31
C PHE A 486 5.47 24.39 -18.97
N LEU A 487 5.66 25.35 -19.88
CA LEU A 487 6.99 25.84 -20.26
C LEU A 487 7.58 26.60 -19.06
N THR A 488 8.88 26.48 -18.80
CA THR A 488 9.53 27.10 -17.63
C THR A 488 10.63 28.06 -18.06
N PHE A 489 10.53 29.31 -17.60
CA PHE A 489 11.47 30.38 -17.90
C PHE A 489 12.42 30.53 -16.70
N PRO A 490 13.75 30.43 -16.85
CA PRO A 490 14.52 30.32 -18.10
C PRO A 490 14.84 28.88 -18.57
N ALA A 491 14.55 27.85 -17.78
CA ALA A 491 15.20 26.54 -17.92
C ALA A 491 14.76 25.72 -19.15
N HIS A 492 13.45 25.67 -19.43
CA HIS A 492 12.85 24.86 -20.50
C HIS A 492 11.69 25.65 -21.15
N ALA A 493 12.06 26.73 -21.84
CA ALA A 493 11.13 27.62 -22.53
C ALA A 493 11.16 27.49 -24.07
N SER A 494 12.24 26.94 -24.63
CA SER A 494 12.39 26.76 -26.08
C SER A 494 11.50 25.62 -26.59
N LEU A 495 10.61 25.94 -27.54
CA LEU A 495 9.58 25.05 -28.07
C LEU A 495 9.68 24.98 -29.60
N LEU A 496 9.61 23.76 -30.13
CA LEU A 496 9.54 23.45 -31.55
C LEU A 496 8.21 22.73 -31.86
N LEU A 497 7.46 23.27 -32.82
CA LEU A 497 6.19 22.73 -33.31
C LEU A 497 6.41 22.26 -34.76
N GLU A 498 6.59 20.95 -34.96
CA GLU A 498 6.70 20.33 -36.28
C GLU A 498 5.31 19.99 -36.83
N GLY A 499 4.91 20.57 -37.96
CA GLY A 499 3.64 20.23 -38.60
C GLY A 499 3.45 20.86 -39.97
N SER A 500 2.53 20.31 -40.75
CA SER A 500 2.16 20.83 -42.06
C SER A 500 0.68 20.65 -42.35
N GLY A 501 0.17 21.37 -43.37
CA GLY A 501 -1.26 21.44 -43.66
C GLY A 501 -2.04 21.97 -42.45
N PRO A 502 -3.11 21.31 -41.97
CA PRO A 502 -3.83 21.73 -40.77
C PRO A 502 -2.96 21.79 -39.50
N GLY A 503 -1.86 21.03 -39.44
CA GLY A 503 -0.91 21.09 -38.32
C GLY A 503 -0.16 22.43 -38.23
N LYS A 504 0.03 23.12 -39.37
CA LYS A 504 0.60 24.47 -39.42
C LYS A 504 -0.33 25.51 -38.80
N GLU A 505 -1.62 25.45 -39.10
CA GLU A 505 -2.62 26.37 -38.53
C GLU A 505 -2.68 26.26 -36.99
N LEU A 506 -2.74 25.03 -36.47
CA LEU A 506 -2.69 24.79 -35.02
C LEU A 506 -1.35 25.22 -34.40
N SER A 507 -0.23 25.00 -35.09
CA SER A 507 1.08 25.45 -34.62
C SER A 507 1.16 26.98 -34.52
N GLN A 508 0.77 27.70 -35.58
CA GLN A 508 0.77 29.16 -35.62
C GLN A 508 -0.19 29.77 -34.58
N ALA A 509 -1.38 29.19 -34.40
CA ALA A 509 -2.32 29.58 -33.34
C ALA A 509 -1.72 29.37 -31.93
N THR A 510 -0.96 28.29 -31.74
CA THR A 510 -0.25 28.00 -30.48
C THR A 510 0.89 29.00 -30.24
N LEU A 511 1.69 29.36 -31.26
CA LEU A 511 2.72 30.40 -31.14
C LEU A 511 2.13 31.74 -30.71
N ASN A 512 1.00 32.14 -31.30
CA ASN A 512 0.32 33.40 -31.00
C ASN A 512 -0.28 33.39 -29.58
N ASN A 513 -0.93 32.29 -29.18
CA ASN A 513 -1.40 32.10 -27.80
C ASN A 513 -0.25 32.16 -26.78
N LEU A 514 0.86 31.43 -27.01
CA LEU A 514 2.01 31.42 -26.11
C LEU A 514 2.67 32.80 -26.00
N LEU A 515 2.80 33.53 -27.11
CA LEU A 515 3.26 34.91 -27.11
C LEU A 515 2.38 35.76 -26.16
N LEU A 516 1.07 35.76 -26.35
CA LEU A 516 0.14 36.51 -25.50
C LEU A 516 0.17 36.05 -24.03
N ARG A 517 0.24 34.74 -23.77
CA ARG A 517 0.36 34.16 -22.41
C ARG A 517 1.66 34.56 -21.72
N VAL A 518 2.79 34.63 -22.43
CA VAL A 518 4.06 35.13 -21.87
C VAL A 518 3.93 36.62 -21.53
N LEU A 519 3.32 37.42 -22.42
CA LEU A 519 3.21 38.87 -22.20
C LEU A 519 2.30 39.25 -21.03
N VAL A 520 1.12 38.64 -20.87
CA VAL A 520 0.21 38.95 -19.74
C VAL A 520 0.76 38.49 -18.37
N ASN A 521 1.77 37.62 -18.35
CA ASN A 521 2.39 37.05 -17.15
C ASN A 521 3.83 37.58 -16.89
N THR A 522 4.32 38.51 -17.71
CA THR A 522 5.65 39.10 -17.57
C THR A 522 5.54 40.53 -17.05
N GLN A 523 6.40 40.91 -16.11
CA GLN A 523 6.49 42.29 -15.64
C GLN A 523 6.82 43.22 -16.84
N PRO A 524 6.10 44.33 -17.05
CA PRO A 524 6.39 45.27 -18.13
C PRO A 524 7.87 45.72 -18.14
N GLY A 525 8.42 45.93 -19.34
CA GLY A 525 9.82 46.30 -19.50
C GLY A 525 10.84 45.18 -19.29
N ARG A 526 10.44 43.97 -18.87
CA ARG A 526 11.37 42.82 -18.66
C ARG A 526 11.56 41.88 -19.85
N ILE A 527 10.87 42.13 -20.97
CA ILE A 527 10.93 41.31 -22.18
C ILE A 527 11.10 42.17 -23.44
N ALA A 528 11.85 41.64 -24.39
CA ALA A 528 11.94 42.09 -25.77
C ALA A 528 11.55 40.94 -26.70
N LEU A 529 10.94 41.28 -27.84
CA LEU A 529 10.45 40.34 -28.84
C LEU A 529 11.30 40.43 -30.11
N THR A 530 11.34 39.35 -30.88
CA THR A 530 11.80 39.36 -32.27
C THR A 530 10.91 38.36 -33.01
N LEU A 531 10.11 38.86 -33.95
CA LEU A 531 9.07 38.09 -34.64
C LEU A 531 9.50 37.87 -36.09
N VAL A 532 9.54 36.62 -36.55
CA VAL A 532 10.00 36.23 -37.89
C VAL A 532 8.88 35.49 -38.62
N ASP A 533 8.46 36.01 -39.78
CA ASP A 533 7.41 35.42 -40.62
C ASP A 533 7.75 35.63 -42.12
N PRO A 534 8.53 34.72 -42.71
CA PRO A 534 9.03 34.86 -44.07
C PRO A 534 8.02 34.40 -45.13
N VAL A 535 6.91 33.77 -44.74
CA VAL A 535 5.95 33.15 -45.68
C VAL A 535 4.59 33.84 -45.68
N ALA A 536 4.03 34.15 -44.50
CA ALA A 536 2.77 34.89 -44.38
C ALA A 536 2.98 36.41 -44.25
N LEU A 537 4.22 36.89 -44.44
CA LEU A 537 4.62 38.30 -44.53
C LEU A 537 4.23 39.16 -43.32
N GLY A 538 4.05 38.53 -42.16
CA GLY A 538 3.66 39.16 -40.88
C GLY A 538 2.22 38.91 -40.46
N GLN A 539 1.39 38.25 -41.28
CA GLN A 539 -0.01 37.99 -40.94
C GLN A 539 -0.16 37.12 -39.68
N THR A 540 0.72 36.13 -39.47
CA THR A 540 0.66 35.21 -38.31
C THR A 540 0.77 35.94 -36.96
N PHE A 541 1.44 37.10 -36.94
CA PHE A 541 1.65 37.92 -35.73
C PHE A 541 1.02 39.32 -35.81
N ALA A 542 0.13 39.58 -36.76
CA ALA A 542 -0.43 40.91 -37.01
C ALA A 542 -1.07 41.56 -35.75
N GLY A 543 -1.78 40.77 -34.93
CA GLY A 543 -2.36 41.26 -33.67
C GLY A 543 -1.34 41.74 -32.63
N ALA A 544 -0.08 41.27 -32.70
CA ALA A 544 1.00 41.75 -31.84
C ALA A 544 1.56 43.10 -32.30
N MET A 545 1.36 43.51 -33.56
CA MET A 545 1.89 44.79 -34.07
C MET A 545 1.31 46.02 -33.37
N HIS A 546 0.13 45.92 -32.75
CA HIS A 546 -0.41 46.98 -31.87
C HIS A 546 0.45 47.26 -30.63
N LEU A 547 1.43 46.40 -30.30
CA LEU A 547 2.46 46.74 -29.31
C LEU A 547 3.42 47.82 -29.83
N ALA A 548 3.63 47.94 -31.15
CA ALA A 548 4.52 48.97 -31.71
C ALA A 548 3.97 50.39 -31.47
N ASP A 549 2.65 50.57 -31.52
CA ASP A 549 1.94 51.84 -31.30
C ASP A 549 2.20 52.45 -29.90
N HIS A 550 2.65 51.64 -28.93
CA HIS A 550 2.83 52.05 -27.52
C HIS A 550 4.21 51.68 -26.94
N ALA A 551 4.89 50.69 -27.51
CA ALA A 551 6.12 50.10 -27.01
C ALA A 551 7.04 49.64 -28.17
N GLU A 552 7.32 50.54 -29.13
CA GLU A 552 8.15 50.26 -30.31
C GLU A 552 9.44 49.47 -30.00
N HIS A 553 10.18 49.85 -28.95
CA HIS A 553 11.42 49.18 -28.50
C HIS A 553 11.23 47.73 -28.00
N MET A 554 9.99 47.27 -27.80
CA MET A 554 9.65 45.91 -27.38
C MET A 554 9.53 44.95 -28.56
N ILE A 555 9.04 45.40 -29.72
CA ILE A 555 9.00 44.61 -30.98
C ILE A 555 10.13 44.96 -31.95
N GLN A 556 10.77 46.12 -31.76
CA GLN A 556 11.73 46.72 -32.71
C GLN A 556 11.06 47.11 -34.04
N GLY A 557 9.85 47.67 -33.95
CA GLY A 557 9.13 48.33 -35.04
C GLY A 557 8.52 47.42 -36.13
N ARG A 558 8.96 46.17 -36.31
CA ARG A 558 8.43 45.27 -37.36
C ARG A 558 8.59 43.78 -37.11
N ILE A 559 7.82 43.00 -37.86
CA ILE A 559 8.05 41.57 -38.11
C ILE A 559 9.09 41.43 -39.25
N TRP A 560 9.97 40.43 -39.15
CA TRP A 560 11.09 40.22 -40.05
C TRP A 560 10.74 39.15 -41.11
N THR A 561 10.77 39.53 -42.39
CA THR A 561 10.25 38.71 -43.50
C THR A 561 11.28 38.38 -44.59
N GLN A 562 12.38 39.15 -44.67
CA GLN A 562 13.38 39.04 -45.75
C GLN A 562 14.66 38.32 -45.26
N PRO A 563 15.22 37.35 -46.02
CA PRO A 563 16.37 36.53 -45.59
C PRO A 563 17.57 37.31 -45.04
N ASP A 564 18.05 38.32 -45.78
CA ASP A 564 19.18 39.17 -45.37
C ASP A 564 18.92 39.94 -44.06
N GLN A 565 17.66 40.27 -43.80
CA GLN A 565 17.26 40.98 -42.59
C GLN A 565 17.13 40.01 -41.42
N ILE A 566 16.71 38.76 -41.69
CA ILE A 566 16.67 37.67 -40.70
C ILE A 566 18.09 37.28 -40.27
N ASP A 567 19.06 37.11 -41.19
CA ASP A 567 20.46 36.80 -40.79
C ASP A 567 21.04 37.89 -39.89
N ARG A 568 20.90 39.17 -40.27
CA ARG A 568 21.36 40.31 -39.46
C ARG A 568 20.69 40.33 -38.09
N ARG A 569 19.37 40.11 -38.01
CA ARG A 569 18.64 40.13 -36.75
C ARG A 569 19.03 38.97 -35.81
N LEU A 570 19.41 37.82 -36.37
CA LEU A 570 19.98 36.70 -35.59
C LEU A 570 21.46 36.95 -35.24
N ALA A 571 22.19 37.71 -36.06
CA ALA A 571 23.55 38.16 -35.74
C ALA A 571 23.55 39.12 -34.53
N ASP A 572 22.65 40.10 -34.51
CA ASP A 572 22.44 41.01 -33.36
C ASP A 572 22.13 40.23 -32.07
N LEU A 573 21.32 39.15 -32.16
CA LEU A 573 20.98 38.30 -31.01
C LEU A 573 22.19 37.49 -30.53
N ASN A 574 23.05 37.01 -31.43
CA ASN A 574 24.32 36.38 -31.05
C ASN A 574 25.28 37.39 -30.40
N GLU A 575 25.41 38.60 -30.95
CA GLU A 575 26.25 39.68 -30.38
C GLU A 575 25.72 40.09 -28.99
N HIS A 576 24.40 40.11 -28.79
CA HIS A 576 23.79 40.30 -27.48
C HIS A 576 24.05 39.13 -26.52
N MET A 577 24.00 37.88 -26.97
CA MET A 577 24.35 36.72 -26.15
C MET A 577 25.83 36.76 -25.72
N GLU A 578 26.72 37.20 -26.60
CA GLU A 578 28.14 37.41 -26.30
C GLU A 578 28.34 38.55 -25.29
N LYS A 579 27.68 39.70 -25.48
CA LYS A 579 27.58 40.80 -24.49
C LYS A 579 27.17 40.23 -23.14
N VAL A 580 26.09 39.46 -23.06
CA VAL A 580 25.58 38.89 -21.80
C VAL A 580 26.61 37.98 -21.11
N ILE A 581 27.28 37.09 -21.86
CA ILE A 581 28.30 36.17 -21.31
C ILE A 581 29.51 36.95 -20.77
N GLN A 582 30.07 37.87 -21.56
CA GLN A 582 31.30 38.60 -21.25
C GLN A 582 31.10 39.73 -20.23
N MET A 583 29.93 40.38 -20.22
CA MET A 583 29.65 41.52 -19.35
C MET A 583 28.93 41.16 -18.05
N TYR A 584 27.87 40.36 -18.10
CA TYR A 584 27.01 40.12 -16.94
C TYR A 584 27.28 38.78 -16.25
N LEU A 585 27.53 37.71 -17.02
CA LEU A 585 27.70 36.38 -16.42
C LEU A 585 29.10 36.22 -15.78
N ARG A 586 30.18 36.56 -16.50
CA ARG A 586 31.58 36.68 -15.99
C ARG A 586 32.08 35.52 -15.09
N ASN A 587 31.47 34.34 -15.19
CA ASN A 587 31.57 33.23 -14.24
C ASN A 587 31.15 33.55 -12.78
N GLU A 588 30.62 34.76 -12.50
CA GLU A 588 29.90 35.10 -11.26
C GLU A 588 28.48 34.47 -11.23
N TYR A 589 27.84 34.31 -12.40
CA TYR A 589 26.46 33.82 -12.53
C TYR A 589 26.29 32.67 -13.54
N SER A 590 25.42 31.71 -13.20
CA SER A 590 25.02 30.60 -14.06
C SER A 590 24.19 31.05 -15.27
N THR A 591 23.11 31.81 -15.02
CA THR A 591 22.19 32.33 -16.05
C THR A 591 21.90 33.82 -15.84
N ILE A 592 21.41 34.51 -16.87
CA ILE A 592 21.01 35.92 -16.72
C ILE A 592 19.84 36.08 -15.73
N ALA A 593 19.00 35.06 -15.57
CA ALA A 593 17.94 35.06 -14.58
C ALA A 593 18.48 35.04 -13.14
N ASP A 594 19.69 34.51 -12.91
CA ASP A 594 20.34 34.53 -11.60
C ASP A 594 20.93 35.91 -11.28
N TYR A 595 21.56 36.55 -12.27
CA TYR A 595 21.97 37.96 -12.22
C TYR A 595 20.77 38.89 -11.99
N ASN A 596 19.68 38.69 -12.72
CA ASN A 596 18.47 39.52 -12.68
C ASN A 596 17.79 39.54 -11.30
N LYS A 597 17.89 38.46 -10.50
CA LYS A 597 17.41 38.43 -9.10
C LYS A 597 18.13 39.44 -8.20
N GLN A 598 19.38 39.79 -8.52
CA GLN A 598 20.21 40.69 -7.73
C GLN A 598 20.28 42.10 -8.35
N ALA A 599 20.14 42.23 -9.67
CA ALA A 599 20.29 43.51 -10.38
C ALA A 599 19.14 44.51 -10.14
N GLY A 600 17.98 44.05 -9.67
CA GLY A 600 16.86 44.93 -9.25
C GLY A 600 16.27 45.70 -10.44
N SER A 601 16.29 47.04 -10.39
CA SER A 601 15.89 47.88 -11.52
C SER A 601 16.75 47.60 -12.77
N VAL A 602 18.06 47.42 -12.58
CA VAL A 602 19.09 47.27 -13.64
C VAL A 602 19.13 45.85 -14.25
N ALA A 603 18.15 44.99 -13.98
CA ALA A 603 18.06 43.65 -14.58
C ALA A 603 17.89 43.69 -16.11
N GLU A 604 18.52 42.74 -16.81
CA GLU A 604 18.53 42.63 -18.27
C GLU A 604 17.23 42.04 -18.81
N LYS A 605 16.81 42.46 -20.01
CA LYS A 605 15.60 41.96 -20.68
C LYS A 605 15.79 40.54 -21.19
N HIS A 606 14.81 39.68 -20.94
CA HIS A 606 14.70 38.41 -21.63
C HIS A 606 14.27 38.64 -23.08
N HIS A 607 14.78 37.85 -24.02
CA HIS A 607 14.44 37.94 -25.43
C HIS A 607 13.58 36.74 -25.84
N LEU A 608 12.45 36.97 -26.51
CA LEU A 608 11.61 35.93 -27.08
C LEU A 608 11.63 36.03 -28.61
N LEU A 609 12.30 35.06 -29.24
CA LEU A 609 12.39 34.89 -30.68
C LEU A 609 11.27 33.97 -31.14
N VAL A 610 10.28 34.50 -31.85
CA VAL A 610 9.14 33.72 -32.37
C VAL A 610 9.29 33.60 -33.88
N ILE A 611 9.29 32.37 -34.41
CA ILE A 611 9.54 32.07 -35.82
C ILE A 611 8.38 31.26 -36.38
N ALA A 612 7.69 31.82 -37.38
CA ALA A 612 6.78 31.06 -38.23
C ALA A 612 7.55 30.42 -39.39
N ASP A 613 7.12 29.22 -39.77
CA ASP A 613 7.40 28.57 -41.06
C ASP A 613 8.89 28.32 -41.39
N PHE A 614 9.71 28.09 -40.37
CA PHE A 614 11.07 27.56 -40.55
C PHE A 614 11.03 26.20 -41.29
N PRO A 615 12.02 25.83 -42.14
CA PRO A 615 13.21 26.58 -42.53
C PRO A 615 13.03 27.62 -43.66
N ALA A 616 11.81 27.93 -44.10
CA ALA A 616 11.61 28.81 -45.25
C ALA A 616 12.19 30.22 -44.99
N GLY A 617 12.88 30.80 -45.97
CA GLY A 617 13.53 32.12 -45.85
C GLY A 617 14.82 32.15 -45.02
N PHE A 618 15.31 31.02 -44.52
CA PHE A 618 16.60 30.94 -43.81
C PHE A 618 17.74 30.52 -44.76
N THR A 619 18.93 31.07 -44.52
CA THR A 619 20.19 30.71 -45.18
C THR A 619 20.96 29.70 -44.31
N GLU A 620 22.03 29.11 -44.85
CA GLU A 620 22.95 28.28 -44.05
C GLU A 620 23.54 29.07 -42.86
N SER A 621 23.86 30.35 -43.06
CA SER A 621 24.34 31.23 -41.98
C SER A 621 23.26 31.51 -40.94
N SER A 622 22.03 31.86 -41.35
CA SER A 622 20.98 32.27 -40.42
C SER A 622 20.43 31.07 -39.64
N ALA A 623 20.37 29.88 -40.25
CA ALA A 623 20.04 28.63 -39.57
C ALA A 623 21.13 28.18 -38.59
N ARG A 624 22.43 28.37 -38.90
CA ARG A 624 23.53 28.15 -37.91
C ARG A 624 23.47 29.14 -36.75
N ARG A 625 23.17 30.42 -37.01
CA ARG A 625 22.95 31.41 -35.93
C ARG A 625 21.78 30.98 -35.04
N LEU A 626 20.66 30.55 -35.63
CA LEU A 626 19.52 30.04 -34.88
C LEU A 626 19.89 28.84 -33.99
N LEU A 627 20.67 27.87 -34.49
CA LEU A 627 21.14 26.74 -33.68
C LEU A 627 22.04 27.18 -32.49
N SER A 628 22.85 28.22 -32.68
CA SER A 628 23.62 28.85 -31.59
C SER A 628 22.71 29.51 -30.54
N ILE A 629 21.61 30.15 -30.96
CA ILE A 629 20.59 30.73 -30.07
C ILE A 629 19.84 29.61 -29.33
N LEU A 630 19.49 28.51 -30.01
CA LEU A 630 18.80 27.38 -29.39
C LEU A 630 19.64 26.73 -28.27
N THR A 631 20.93 26.50 -28.53
CA THR A 631 21.83 25.80 -27.60
C THR A 631 22.31 26.67 -26.44
N SER A 632 22.66 27.94 -26.68
CA SER A 632 23.26 28.82 -25.67
C SER A 632 22.33 29.94 -25.17
N GLY A 633 21.27 30.25 -25.92
CA GLY A 633 20.34 31.35 -25.63
C GLY A 633 19.65 31.27 -24.27
N PRO A 634 19.13 30.11 -23.81
CA PRO A 634 18.41 30.04 -22.53
C PRO A 634 19.24 30.50 -21.33
N ARG A 635 20.56 30.25 -21.36
CA ARG A 635 21.52 30.75 -20.35
C ARG A 635 21.62 32.28 -20.36
N CYS A 636 21.59 32.86 -21.55
CA CYS A 636 21.61 34.31 -21.79
C CYS A 636 20.21 34.97 -21.76
N GLY A 637 19.15 34.21 -21.47
CA GLY A 637 17.78 34.71 -21.42
C GLY A 637 17.10 34.90 -22.78
N VAL A 638 17.64 34.29 -23.83
CA VAL A 638 17.03 34.22 -25.17
C VAL A 638 16.28 32.90 -25.32
N PHE A 639 14.99 32.95 -25.59
CA PHE A 639 14.12 31.78 -25.73
C PHE A 639 13.42 31.78 -27.09
N THR A 640 13.10 30.59 -27.61
CA THR A 640 12.58 30.44 -28.98
C THR A 640 11.23 29.72 -29.03
N LEU A 641 10.28 30.24 -29.79
CA LEU A 641 9.03 29.54 -30.12
C LEU A 641 8.96 29.40 -31.65
N ILE A 642 9.10 28.18 -32.16
CA ILE A 642 9.34 27.91 -33.59
C ILE A 642 8.25 27.00 -34.15
N HIS A 643 7.64 27.39 -35.27
CA HIS A 643 6.92 26.49 -36.16
C HIS A 643 7.86 26.00 -37.27
N TRP A 644 7.88 24.69 -37.50
CA TRP A 644 8.66 24.00 -38.52
C TRP A 644 7.73 23.31 -39.52
N ASP A 645 7.75 23.77 -40.77
CA ASP A 645 7.03 23.16 -41.89
C ASP A 645 7.87 21.99 -42.44
N ASP A 646 7.52 20.77 -42.06
CA ASP A 646 8.32 19.55 -42.30
C ASP A 646 8.45 19.14 -43.78
N ARG A 647 7.76 19.86 -44.67
CA ARG A 647 7.84 19.74 -46.13
C ARG A 647 9.00 20.54 -46.74
N VAL A 648 9.56 21.49 -45.99
CA VAL A 648 10.65 22.37 -46.46
C VAL A 648 11.99 21.81 -45.95
N PRO A 649 12.95 21.46 -46.83
CA PRO A 649 14.23 20.91 -46.41
C PRO A 649 15.10 21.97 -45.71
N LEU A 650 15.94 21.53 -44.78
CA LEU A 650 16.99 22.36 -44.18
C LEU A 650 18.00 22.84 -45.24
N PRO A 651 18.67 23.98 -45.01
CA PRO A 651 19.91 24.32 -45.70
C PRO A 651 20.97 23.21 -45.55
N PRO A 652 21.88 23.03 -46.53
CA PRO A 652 22.90 21.97 -46.47
C PRO A 652 23.80 22.04 -45.24
N GLY A 653 24.25 20.88 -44.75
CA GLY A 653 25.22 20.80 -43.65
C GLY A 653 24.64 21.14 -42.27
N LEU A 654 23.35 20.88 -42.05
CA LEU A 654 22.64 20.96 -40.77
C LEU A 654 21.78 19.70 -40.57
N ALA A 655 21.68 19.22 -39.33
CA ALA A 655 20.87 18.03 -39.00
C ALA A 655 19.64 18.39 -38.15
N VAL A 656 18.48 17.83 -38.51
CA VAL A 656 17.20 18.06 -37.80
C VAL A 656 17.30 17.72 -36.30
N GLU A 657 18.07 16.69 -35.96
CA GLU A 657 18.28 16.26 -34.57
C GLU A 657 19.01 17.30 -33.70
N GLU A 658 19.84 18.18 -34.28
CA GLU A 658 20.53 19.24 -33.53
C GLU A 658 19.52 20.29 -33.01
N PHE A 659 18.53 20.63 -33.85
CA PHE A 659 17.43 21.52 -33.48
C PHE A 659 16.47 20.85 -32.48
N ARG A 660 16.19 19.55 -32.67
CA ARG A 660 15.36 18.77 -31.74
C ARG A 660 15.98 18.66 -30.36
N GLN A 661 17.28 18.38 -30.25
CA GLN A 661 17.94 18.21 -28.95
C GLN A 661 17.98 19.50 -28.10
N ALA A 662 17.87 20.67 -28.73
CA ALA A 662 17.84 21.97 -28.04
C ALA A 662 16.43 22.47 -27.67
N CYS A 663 15.37 21.76 -28.04
CA CYS A 663 13.97 22.17 -27.88
C CYS A 663 13.09 21.13 -27.19
N ILE A 664 11.97 21.58 -26.61
CA ILE A 664 10.80 20.73 -26.40
C ILE A 664 10.12 20.56 -27.76
N ASN A 665 9.94 19.33 -28.25
CA ASN A 665 9.47 19.07 -29.61
C ASN A 665 8.06 18.44 -29.61
N LEU A 666 7.11 19.10 -30.28
CA LEU A 666 5.79 18.56 -30.57
C LEU A 666 5.66 18.28 -32.07
N GLY A 667 5.14 17.11 -32.41
CA GLY A 667 4.63 16.78 -33.74
C GLY A 667 3.12 16.99 -33.79
N ILE A 668 2.65 17.73 -34.79
CA ILE A 668 1.22 17.99 -35.02
C ILE A 668 0.78 17.36 -36.34
N SER A 669 -0.09 16.36 -36.24
CA SER A 669 -0.66 15.61 -37.38
C SER A 669 -2.17 15.85 -37.45
N GLY A 670 -2.57 16.89 -38.17
CA GLY A 670 -3.97 17.32 -38.26
C GLY A 670 -4.45 17.92 -36.94
N ARG A 671 -5.11 17.11 -36.10
CA ARG A 671 -5.52 17.46 -34.72
C ARG A 671 -4.82 16.64 -33.64
N ASP A 672 -4.04 15.64 -34.01
CA ASP A 672 -3.24 14.88 -33.05
C ASP A 672 -1.93 15.62 -32.75
N VAL A 673 -1.53 15.62 -31.48
CA VAL A 673 -0.37 16.37 -30.95
C VAL A 673 0.39 15.45 -30.00
N GLN A 674 1.64 15.14 -30.36
CA GLN A 674 2.47 14.19 -29.60
C GLN A 674 3.89 14.73 -29.39
N PHE A 675 4.55 14.32 -28.31
CA PHE A 675 5.97 14.64 -28.08
C PHE A 675 6.86 13.78 -28.99
N LYS A 676 7.60 14.43 -29.91
CA LYS A 676 8.53 13.71 -30.80
C LYS A 676 9.60 13.01 -29.96
N GLY A 677 9.79 11.71 -30.20
CA GLY A 677 10.73 10.87 -29.44
C GLY A 677 10.19 10.25 -28.13
N ARG A 678 9.00 10.63 -27.63
CA ARG A 678 8.34 9.96 -26.48
C ARG A 678 6.97 9.38 -26.88
N GLY A 679 6.91 8.06 -27.07
CA GLY A 679 5.68 7.34 -27.40
C GLY A 679 4.73 7.20 -26.20
N LEU A 680 3.95 8.24 -25.92
CA LEU A 680 3.01 8.30 -24.79
C LEU A 680 1.61 7.75 -25.16
N SER A 681 1.55 6.46 -25.48
CA SER A 681 0.29 5.74 -25.72
C SER A 681 -0.70 5.91 -24.56
N GLY A 682 -1.96 6.24 -24.83
CA GLY A 682 -2.97 6.49 -23.78
C GLY A 682 -2.98 7.92 -23.23
N THR A 683 -2.27 8.85 -23.89
CA THR A 683 -2.37 10.29 -23.62
C THR A 683 -2.90 11.05 -24.84
N THR A 684 -3.43 12.26 -24.64
CA THR A 684 -3.84 13.17 -25.72
C THR A 684 -3.56 14.61 -25.29
N LEU A 685 -2.73 15.34 -26.04
CA LEU A 685 -2.38 16.73 -25.72
C LEU A 685 -3.32 17.71 -26.42
N ARG A 686 -4.10 18.45 -25.63
CA ARG A 686 -4.88 19.60 -26.10
C ARG A 686 -4.11 20.89 -25.83
N LEU A 687 -3.59 21.51 -26.90
CA LEU A 687 -2.94 22.82 -26.83
C LEU A 687 -3.97 23.92 -26.51
N ASP A 688 -3.56 24.94 -25.78
CA ASP A 688 -4.43 26.10 -25.49
C ASP A 688 -4.61 26.97 -26.74
N ALA A 689 -5.86 27.31 -27.04
CA ALA A 689 -6.21 28.21 -28.15
C ALA A 689 -5.91 29.69 -27.82
N PRO A 690 -5.64 30.54 -28.83
CA PRO A 690 -5.51 31.99 -28.64
C PRO A 690 -6.85 32.64 -28.24
N PRO A 691 -6.83 33.86 -27.67
CA PRO A 691 -8.04 34.64 -27.40
C PRO A 691 -8.71 35.11 -28.70
N ALA A 692 -9.97 35.53 -28.59
CA ALA A 692 -10.64 36.23 -29.69
C ALA A 692 -9.89 37.53 -30.07
N PRO A 693 -9.85 37.94 -31.36
CA PRO A 693 -9.02 39.06 -31.82
C PRO A 693 -9.25 40.37 -31.07
N GLU A 694 -10.49 40.65 -30.67
CA GLU A 694 -10.88 41.87 -29.95
C GLU A 694 -10.21 41.92 -28.57
N LEU A 695 -10.21 40.79 -27.84
CA LEU A 695 -9.54 40.67 -26.55
C LEU A 695 -8.02 40.65 -26.69
N ALA A 696 -7.49 40.04 -27.76
CA ALA A 696 -6.06 40.07 -28.06
C ALA A 696 -5.55 41.51 -28.21
N ILE A 697 -6.27 42.33 -29.00
CA ILE A 697 -5.97 43.74 -29.23
C ILE A 697 -6.16 44.56 -27.94
N GLU A 698 -7.20 44.30 -27.15
CA GLU A 698 -7.43 44.99 -25.87
C GLU A 698 -6.28 44.73 -24.87
N LEU A 699 -5.87 43.47 -24.71
CA LEU A 699 -4.76 43.08 -23.83
C LEU A 699 -3.43 43.64 -24.33
N VAL A 700 -3.14 43.55 -25.63
CA VAL A 700 -1.94 44.13 -26.25
C VAL A 700 -1.85 45.64 -25.97
N ASN A 701 -2.95 46.38 -26.14
CA ASN A 701 -2.97 47.82 -25.88
C ASN A 701 -2.75 48.16 -24.38
N LYS A 702 -3.24 47.32 -23.46
CA LYS A 702 -2.96 47.45 -22.01
C LYS A 702 -1.49 47.16 -21.69
N ILE A 703 -0.93 46.08 -22.24
CA ILE A 703 0.49 45.70 -22.09
C ILE A 703 1.40 46.80 -22.62
N GLY A 704 1.13 47.33 -23.82
CA GLY A 704 1.92 48.39 -24.44
C GLY A 704 1.97 49.66 -23.60
N LYS A 705 0.81 50.11 -23.07
CA LYS A 705 0.73 51.26 -22.16
C LYS A 705 1.55 51.03 -20.89
N ALA A 706 1.37 49.90 -20.22
CA ALA A 706 2.14 49.57 -19.02
C ALA A 706 3.66 49.44 -19.30
N ASN A 707 4.06 49.01 -20.51
CA ASN A 707 5.46 48.91 -20.90
C ASN A 707 6.12 50.29 -21.07
N ARG A 708 5.39 51.26 -21.64
CA ARG A 708 5.86 52.64 -21.86
C ARG A 708 6.39 53.28 -20.57
N ASP A 709 5.64 53.14 -19.48
CA ASP A 709 6.01 53.72 -18.18
C ASP A 709 7.15 52.94 -17.53
N SER A 710 7.15 51.60 -17.65
CA SER A 710 8.15 50.71 -17.04
C SER A 710 9.56 50.75 -17.65
N ASN A 711 9.72 51.23 -18.89
CA ASN A 711 11.04 51.26 -19.55
C ASN A 711 12.02 52.29 -18.93
N ARG A 712 11.53 53.18 -18.07
CA ARG A 712 12.35 54.12 -17.30
C ARG A 712 13.06 53.40 -16.16
N VAL A 713 14.22 52.81 -16.47
CA VAL A 713 15.12 52.19 -15.48
C VAL A 713 15.89 53.27 -14.75
N GLU A 714 15.20 53.99 -13.88
CA GLU A 714 15.76 55.05 -13.06
C GLU A 714 16.46 54.45 -11.82
N VAL A 715 17.77 54.67 -11.71
CA VAL A 715 18.51 54.47 -10.45
C VAL A 715 18.57 55.82 -9.75
N PRO A 716 17.94 56.05 -8.59
CA PRO A 716 17.85 57.38 -8.03
C PRO A 716 19.20 57.91 -7.52
N PHE A 717 19.45 59.20 -7.76
CA PHE A 717 20.68 59.92 -7.35
C PHE A 717 21.03 59.73 -5.86
N SER A 718 20.04 59.56 -5.00
CA SER A 718 20.20 59.29 -3.57
C SER A 718 21.05 58.04 -3.25
N GLN A 719 21.25 57.10 -4.18
CA GLN A 719 22.17 55.96 -4.00
C GLN A 719 23.65 56.33 -4.02
N ILE A 720 24.02 57.52 -4.52
CA ILE A 720 25.42 57.98 -4.62
C ILE A 720 25.70 59.28 -3.86
N THR A 721 24.67 59.90 -3.28
CA THR A 721 24.74 61.11 -2.45
C THR A 721 25.45 60.83 -1.12
N PRO A 722 26.38 61.69 -0.66
CA PRO A 722 27.00 61.54 0.65
C PRO A 722 25.98 61.73 1.79
N PRO A 723 26.05 60.90 2.87
CA PRO A 723 25.47 61.23 4.17
C PRO A 723 25.87 62.63 4.64
N SER A 724 25.01 63.29 5.44
CA SER A 724 25.20 64.70 5.83
C SER A 724 26.49 64.97 6.60
N ASP A 725 26.99 63.98 7.33
CA ASP A 725 28.27 63.95 8.06
C ASP A 725 29.51 63.77 7.15
N GLN A 726 29.32 63.31 5.91
CA GLN A 726 30.39 63.00 4.96
C GLN A 726 30.51 64.00 3.81
N ARG A 727 29.72 65.07 3.83
CA ARG A 727 29.80 66.16 2.84
C ARG A 727 31.10 66.94 2.98
N TRP A 728 31.69 67.31 1.85
CA TRP A 728 32.98 67.99 1.74
C TRP A 728 34.19 67.26 2.40
N THR A 729 34.08 65.96 2.69
CA THR A 729 35.17 65.15 3.24
C THR A 729 36.12 64.55 2.19
N LEU A 730 35.76 64.58 0.90
CA LEU A 730 36.56 64.00 -0.17
C LEU A 730 37.78 64.87 -0.49
N ASP A 731 38.98 64.33 -0.24
CA ASP A 731 40.23 64.89 -0.74
C ASP A 731 40.52 64.40 -2.17
N THR A 732 40.86 65.33 -3.07
CA THR A 732 41.10 65.04 -4.49
C THR A 732 42.59 65.01 -4.85
N SER A 733 43.51 65.03 -3.88
CA SER A 733 44.95 65.26 -4.14
C SER A 733 45.53 64.26 -5.12
N GLU A 734 45.31 62.97 -4.89
CA GLU A 734 45.81 61.87 -5.72
C GLU A 734 44.90 61.59 -6.93
N GLU A 735 43.58 61.61 -6.73
CA GLU A 735 42.58 61.24 -7.74
C GLU A 735 41.24 61.95 -7.47
N LEU A 736 40.63 62.53 -8.51
CA LEU A 736 39.24 62.98 -8.51
C LEU A 736 38.36 61.79 -8.84
N ARG A 737 37.36 61.50 -7.99
CA ARG A 737 36.42 60.38 -8.19
C ARG A 737 34.97 60.83 -8.02
N ALA A 738 34.14 60.55 -9.02
CA ALA A 738 32.70 60.78 -9.00
C ALA A 738 31.96 59.46 -9.31
N PRO A 739 31.15 58.89 -8.41
CA PRO A 739 30.24 57.81 -8.77
C PRO A 739 29.24 58.27 -9.84
N LEU A 740 29.04 57.45 -10.87
CA LEU A 740 28.15 57.74 -12.01
C LEU A 740 26.82 56.97 -11.93
N GLY A 741 26.86 55.79 -11.32
CA GLY A 741 25.84 54.76 -11.55
C GLY A 741 26.26 53.39 -11.03
N ARG A 742 25.45 52.37 -11.34
CA ARG A 742 25.68 50.98 -10.92
C ARG A 742 26.29 50.17 -12.07
N THR A 743 27.33 49.39 -11.79
CA THR A 743 27.87 48.37 -12.69
C THR A 743 27.62 46.98 -12.10
N GLY A 744 27.02 46.09 -12.89
CA GLY A 744 26.46 44.85 -12.39
C GLY A 744 25.38 45.06 -11.31
N ALA A 745 25.19 44.05 -10.45
CA ALA A 745 24.10 44.03 -9.48
C ALA A 745 24.29 44.94 -8.25
N THR A 746 25.53 45.24 -7.86
CA THR A 746 25.85 45.89 -6.56
C THR A 746 27.01 46.88 -6.58
N LYS A 747 27.90 46.85 -7.58
CA LYS A 747 29.12 47.66 -7.62
C LYS A 747 28.79 49.06 -8.17
N LEU A 748 29.46 50.12 -7.71
CA LEU A 748 29.33 51.47 -8.29
C LEU A 748 30.39 51.70 -9.37
N GLN A 749 29.97 52.25 -10.52
CA GLN A 749 30.89 52.77 -11.53
C GLN A 749 31.31 54.19 -11.13
N TYR A 750 32.59 54.49 -11.25
CA TYR A 750 33.16 55.82 -11.01
C TYR A 750 33.74 56.39 -12.29
N LEU A 751 33.58 57.69 -12.51
CA LEU A 751 34.55 58.49 -13.25
C LEU A 751 35.72 58.75 -12.29
N ALA A 752 36.92 58.31 -12.68
CA ALA A 752 38.15 58.53 -11.93
C ALA A 752 39.20 59.20 -12.82
N LEU A 753 39.75 60.35 -12.37
CA LEU A 753 40.69 61.18 -13.12
C LEU A 753 41.83 61.65 -12.22
N GLY A 754 43.03 61.79 -12.78
CA GLY A 754 44.23 62.27 -12.08
C GLY A 754 45.38 61.27 -12.00
N LYS A 755 45.11 59.97 -12.17
CA LYS A 755 46.07 58.89 -11.88
C LYS A 755 46.30 57.96 -13.08
N GLY A 756 47.56 57.88 -13.51
CA GLY A 756 47.98 57.09 -14.68
C GLY A 756 47.62 57.80 -15.99
N THR A 757 47.06 57.04 -16.95
CA THR A 757 46.50 57.54 -18.22
C THR A 757 45.13 58.21 -18.07
N ARG A 758 44.38 57.89 -17.00
CA ARG A 758 43.05 58.44 -16.71
C ARG A 758 43.15 59.89 -16.27
N GLN A 759 43.14 60.81 -17.24
CA GLN A 759 43.37 62.25 -17.02
C GLN A 759 42.31 63.13 -17.70
N HIS A 760 41.77 62.69 -18.83
CA HIS A 760 40.75 63.39 -19.62
C HIS A 760 39.72 62.36 -20.11
N ALA A 761 38.46 62.76 -20.24
CA ALA A 761 37.36 61.88 -20.59
C ALA A 761 36.58 62.39 -21.82
N LEU A 762 36.25 61.48 -22.73
CA LEU A 762 35.36 61.73 -23.85
C LEU A 762 34.02 61.03 -23.58
N ILE A 763 32.93 61.79 -23.51
CA ILE A 763 31.56 61.30 -23.30
C ILE A 763 30.77 61.53 -24.59
N ALA A 764 30.13 60.49 -25.12
CA ALA A 764 29.32 60.63 -26.31
C ALA A 764 28.09 59.71 -26.33
N GLY A 765 27.05 60.14 -27.04
CA GLY A 765 25.79 59.42 -27.16
C GLY A 765 24.69 60.30 -27.77
N LYS A 766 23.77 59.69 -28.53
CA LYS A 766 22.74 60.40 -29.29
C LYS A 766 21.80 61.22 -28.40
N THR A 767 21.03 62.16 -28.96
CA THR A 767 19.95 62.85 -28.21
C THR A 767 19.02 61.84 -27.52
N GLY A 768 18.74 62.07 -26.24
CA GLY A 768 17.93 61.18 -25.39
C GLY A 768 18.70 60.01 -24.75
N SER A 769 20.01 59.84 -25.01
CA SER A 769 20.83 58.78 -24.40
C SER A 769 21.14 58.98 -22.90
N GLY A 770 20.95 60.19 -22.36
CA GLY A 770 21.26 60.54 -20.96
C GLY A 770 22.56 61.34 -20.76
N LYS A 771 23.22 61.79 -21.84
CA LYS A 771 24.48 62.57 -21.80
C LYS A 771 24.45 63.73 -20.79
N SER A 772 23.45 64.61 -20.88
CA SER A 772 23.39 65.78 -20.01
C SER A 772 23.06 65.45 -18.56
N THR A 773 22.19 64.46 -18.33
CA THR A 773 21.95 63.91 -16.99
C THR A 773 23.24 63.40 -16.36
N LEU A 774 24.10 62.71 -17.14
CA LEU A 774 25.40 62.24 -16.66
C LEU A 774 26.34 63.39 -16.27
N PHE A 775 26.32 64.52 -17.00
CA PHE A 775 27.02 65.74 -16.58
C PHE A 775 26.44 66.32 -15.28
N HIS A 776 25.12 66.42 -15.15
CA HIS A 776 24.48 66.84 -13.91
C HIS A 776 24.82 65.95 -12.71
N VAL A 777 24.90 64.64 -12.92
CA VAL A 777 25.35 63.67 -11.92
C VAL A 777 26.80 63.93 -11.50
N ILE A 778 27.73 64.05 -12.45
CA ILE A 778 29.15 64.29 -12.18
C ILE A 778 29.35 65.57 -11.34
N ILE A 779 28.77 66.69 -11.80
CA ILE A 779 28.97 68.00 -11.16
C ILE A 779 28.30 68.02 -9.78
N SER A 780 27.01 67.69 -9.69
CA SER A 780 26.25 67.77 -8.44
C SER A 780 26.80 66.85 -7.35
N ASN A 781 27.26 65.65 -7.73
CA ASN A 781 27.82 64.69 -6.79
C ASN A 781 29.20 65.14 -6.25
N LEU A 782 30.07 65.66 -7.13
CA LEU A 782 31.36 66.22 -6.72
C LEU A 782 31.20 67.46 -5.82
N CYS A 783 30.24 68.34 -6.12
CA CYS A 783 29.93 69.53 -5.29
C CYS A 783 29.47 69.17 -3.87
N LEU A 784 28.86 67.98 -3.67
CA LEU A 784 28.45 67.46 -2.36
C LEU A 784 29.59 66.75 -1.62
N TRP A 785 30.42 65.96 -2.33
CA TRP A 785 31.50 65.18 -1.73
C TRP A 785 32.76 66.00 -1.39
N ALA A 786 33.13 66.96 -2.23
CA ALA A 786 34.37 67.73 -2.14
C ALA A 786 34.09 69.23 -1.97
N SER A 787 34.98 69.98 -1.32
CA SER A 787 34.84 71.44 -1.14
C SER A 787 35.34 72.22 -2.38
N PRO A 788 35.04 73.54 -2.49
CA PRO A 788 35.53 74.39 -3.59
C PRO A 788 37.07 74.59 -3.62
N ASP A 789 37.77 74.17 -2.56
CA ASP A 789 39.24 74.08 -2.47
C ASP A 789 39.82 72.78 -3.04
N GLN A 790 38.96 71.77 -3.28
CA GLN A 790 39.33 70.45 -3.79
C GLN A 790 38.98 70.28 -5.26
N VAL A 791 37.86 70.83 -5.73
CA VAL A 791 37.42 70.78 -7.14
C VAL A 791 36.79 72.09 -7.60
N GLN A 792 37.08 72.49 -8.84
CA GLN A 792 36.50 73.67 -9.48
C GLN A 792 36.10 73.37 -10.93
N PHE A 793 34.97 73.93 -11.36
CA PHE A 793 34.39 73.65 -12.68
C PHE A 793 34.45 74.86 -13.61
N TYR A 794 34.72 74.58 -14.89
CA TYR A 794 34.53 75.49 -16.01
C TYR A 794 33.55 74.81 -16.96
N LEU A 795 32.36 75.37 -17.10
CA LEU A 795 31.25 74.76 -17.82
C LEU A 795 30.98 75.55 -19.11
N ILE A 796 30.92 74.86 -20.25
CA ILE A 796 30.61 75.44 -21.56
C ILE A 796 29.46 74.68 -22.21
N ASP A 797 28.36 75.37 -22.50
CA ASP A 797 27.21 74.85 -23.25
C ASP A 797 27.11 75.59 -24.61
N PHE A 798 27.47 74.90 -25.70
CA PHE A 798 27.31 75.38 -27.07
C PHE A 798 25.89 75.20 -27.64
N LYS A 799 24.99 74.60 -26.86
CA LYS A 799 23.58 74.38 -27.22
C LYS A 799 22.74 75.56 -26.74
N LYS A 800 21.41 75.35 -26.68
CA LYS A 800 20.40 76.37 -26.39
C LYS A 800 20.34 76.83 -24.92
N GLY A 801 21.46 77.24 -24.34
CA GLY A 801 21.50 78.14 -23.18
C GLY A 801 20.82 77.70 -21.89
N VAL A 802 20.62 76.39 -21.62
CA VAL A 802 19.82 75.96 -20.46
C VAL A 802 20.46 74.90 -19.57
N GLU A 803 21.37 74.05 -20.07
CA GLU A 803 21.78 72.86 -19.32
C GLU A 803 22.57 73.25 -18.06
N PHE A 804 23.53 74.17 -18.19
CA PHE A 804 24.37 74.60 -17.08
C PHE A 804 23.89 75.87 -16.35
N LYS A 805 22.76 76.47 -16.78
CA LYS A 805 22.21 77.72 -16.20
C LYS A 805 21.89 77.60 -14.70
N CYS A 806 21.35 76.46 -14.28
CA CYS A 806 21.02 76.17 -12.87
C CYS A 806 22.21 76.40 -11.90
N TYR A 807 23.45 76.13 -12.31
CA TYR A 807 24.61 76.34 -11.43
C TYR A 807 24.90 77.81 -11.16
N ALA A 808 24.55 78.70 -12.10
CA ALA A 808 24.61 80.15 -11.93
C ALA A 808 23.51 80.66 -10.99
N GLU A 809 22.28 80.19 -11.20
CA GLU A 809 21.09 80.56 -10.41
C GLU A 809 21.24 80.19 -8.93
N HIS A 810 21.72 78.98 -8.63
CA HIS A 810 22.07 78.54 -7.27
C HIS A 810 23.39 79.14 -6.73
N ARG A 811 24.08 79.97 -7.53
CA ARG A 811 25.35 80.64 -7.20
C ARG A 811 26.41 79.65 -6.66
N THR A 812 26.58 78.55 -7.39
CA THR A 812 27.34 77.36 -6.97
C THR A 812 28.83 77.68 -6.76
N PRO A 813 29.42 77.47 -5.57
CA PRO A 813 30.73 78.01 -5.19
C PRO A 813 31.93 77.33 -5.87
N HIS A 814 31.77 76.06 -6.28
CA HIS A 814 32.77 75.30 -7.03
C HIS A 814 32.91 75.76 -8.48
N VAL A 815 31.85 76.30 -9.07
CA VAL A 815 31.83 76.68 -10.49
C VAL A 815 32.46 78.07 -10.64
N LYS A 816 33.43 78.19 -11.56
CA LYS A 816 34.16 79.46 -11.80
C LYS A 816 33.72 80.16 -13.07
N VAL A 817 33.33 79.40 -14.09
CA VAL A 817 32.73 79.91 -15.33
C VAL A 817 31.54 79.03 -15.69
N VAL A 818 30.43 79.67 -16.04
CA VAL A 818 29.36 79.07 -16.86
C VAL A 818 29.25 79.90 -18.13
N ALA A 819 29.55 79.28 -19.27
CA ALA A 819 29.23 79.81 -20.59
C ALA A 819 27.89 79.22 -21.03
N ILE A 820 26.93 80.08 -21.31
CA ILE A 820 25.54 79.76 -21.60
C ILE A 820 25.23 80.30 -23.00
N GLU A 821 24.79 79.42 -23.91
CA GLU A 821 24.46 79.79 -25.30
C GLU A 821 25.67 80.45 -25.99
N SER A 822 26.87 79.94 -25.71
CA SER A 822 28.10 80.73 -25.83
C SER A 822 28.76 80.63 -27.20
N ASP A 823 29.11 81.79 -27.75
CA ASP A 823 29.95 81.92 -28.95
C ASP A 823 31.28 81.14 -28.81
N ARG A 824 31.75 80.60 -29.95
CA ARG A 824 33.02 79.90 -30.14
C ARG A 824 34.20 80.74 -29.64
N ASP A 825 34.14 82.07 -29.82
CA ASP A 825 35.14 83.02 -29.31
C ASP A 825 35.16 83.12 -27.77
N PHE A 826 34.00 83.07 -27.10
CA PHE A 826 33.97 83.00 -25.63
C PHE A 826 34.57 81.68 -25.14
N GLY A 827 34.19 80.56 -25.77
CA GLY A 827 34.76 79.24 -25.48
C GLY A 827 36.28 79.23 -25.64
N LEU A 828 36.80 79.87 -26.68
CA LEU A 828 38.24 80.05 -26.89
C LEU A 828 38.89 80.82 -25.74
N SER A 829 38.22 81.85 -25.20
CA SER A 829 38.72 82.59 -24.03
C SER A 829 38.78 81.73 -22.75
N VAL A 830 37.91 80.72 -22.60
CA VAL A 830 38.02 79.73 -21.51
C VAL A 830 39.30 78.91 -21.65
N LEU A 831 39.58 78.43 -22.86
CA LEU A 831 40.79 77.66 -23.16
C LEU A 831 42.06 78.50 -22.95
N GLN A 832 42.06 79.77 -23.36
CA GLN A 832 43.14 80.72 -23.10
C GLN A 832 43.36 80.89 -21.58
N LYS A 833 42.28 81.04 -20.80
CA LYS A 833 42.39 81.22 -19.35
C LYS A 833 42.92 79.98 -18.62
N LEU A 834 42.62 78.80 -19.13
CA LEU A 834 43.15 77.54 -18.60
C LEU A 834 44.62 77.32 -18.98
N ASP A 835 45.09 77.80 -20.13
CA ASP A 835 46.52 77.86 -20.46
C ASP A 835 47.29 78.85 -19.56
N GLU A 836 46.71 80.00 -19.19
CA GLU A 836 47.30 80.88 -18.17
C GLU A 836 47.44 80.18 -16.80
N GLU A 837 46.39 79.49 -16.34
CA GLU A 837 46.43 78.74 -15.08
C GLU A 837 47.43 77.59 -15.12
N LEU A 838 47.56 76.90 -16.26
CA LEU A 838 48.57 75.87 -16.49
C LEU A 838 49.99 76.44 -16.35
N ARG A 839 50.26 77.62 -16.94
CA ARG A 839 51.54 78.34 -16.77
C ARG A 839 51.77 78.76 -15.32
N ARG A 840 50.75 79.32 -14.62
CA ARG A 840 50.83 79.69 -13.19
C ARG A 840 51.20 78.49 -12.32
N ARG A 841 50.54 77.34 -12.52
CA ARG A 841 50.85 76.09 -11.81
C ARG A 841 52.25 75.58 -12.13
N GLY A 842 52.68 75.67 -13.40
CA GLY A 842 54.05 75.38 -13.81
C GLY A 842 55.11 76.23 -13.11
N ASP A 843 54.87 77.54 -12.96
CA ASP A 843 55.76 78.45 -12.22
C ASP A 843 55.76 78.18 -10.71
N LEU A 844 54.60 77.90 -10.13
CA LEU A 844 54.44 77.58 -8.71
C LEU A 844 55.16 76.28 -8.35
N PHE A 845 55.00 75.24 -9.18
CA PHE A 845 55.63 73.93 -8.98
C PHE A 845 57.15 74.02 -9.12
N ARG A 846 57.65 74.75 -10.13
CA ARG A 846 59.09 75.02 -10.28
C ARG A 846 59.69 75.80 -9.10
N ARG A 847 58.96 76.73 -8.47
CA ARG A 847 59.41 77.45 -7.26
C ARG A 847 59.48 76.55 -6.02
N LEU A 848 58.61 75.55 -5.92
CA LEU A 848 58.51 74.65 -4.77
C LEU A 848 59.26 73.31 -4.94
N GLY A 849 59.88 73.08 -6.10
CA GLY A 849 60.60 71.84 -6.41
C GLY A 849 59.71 70.59 -6.58
N VAL A 850 58.41 70.79 -6.81
CA VAL A 850 57.41 69.72 -6.97
C VAL A 850 57.07 69.49 -8.45
N GLN A 851 56.50 68.33 -8.78
CA GLN A 851 56.15 67.97 -10.17
C GLN A 851 54.64 67.86 -10.41
N ASP A 852 53.84 67.67 -9.37
CA ASP A 852 52.40 67.39 -9.46
C ASP A 852 51.59 67.95 -8.27
N VAL A 853 50.25 67.94 -8.38
CA VAL A 853 49.33 68.37 -7.31
C VAL A 853 49.52 67.58 -6.00
N PRO A 854 49.70 66.23 -6.01
CA PRO A 854 50.13 65.47 -4.85
C PRO A 854 51.40 66.01 -4.15
N GLY A 855 52.46 66.28 -4.91
CA GLY A 855 53.71 66.85 -4.42
C GLY A 855 53.51 68.26 -3.85
N TYR A 856 52.70 69.09 -4.52
CA TYR A 856 52.33 70.41 -4.03
C TYR A 856 51.65 70.34 -2.65
N LYS A 857 50.63 69.49 -2.46
CA LYS A 857 50.01 69.33 -1.13
C LYS A 857 51.00 68.80 -0.08
N ARG A 858 51.87 67.84 -0.46
CA ARG A 858 52.94 67.31 0.42
C ARG A 858 54.00 68.34 0.81
N SER A 859 54.15 69.45 0.07
CA SER A 859 55.09 70.53 0.42
C SER A 859 54.65 71.38 1.62
N GLY A 860 53.42 71.22 2.11
CA GLY A 860 52.86 72.04 3.20
C GLY A 860 52.41 73.44 2.77
N ALA A 861 52.31 73.70 1.47
CA ALA A 861 51.79 74.94 0.92
C ALA A 861 50.33 75.19 1.38
N LYS A 862 50.04 76.41 1.84
CA LYS A 862 48.74 76.80 2.43
C LYS A 862 47.72 77.36 1.43
N GLU A 863 48.15 77.73 0.22
CA GLU A 863 47.25 78.21 -0.83
C GLU A 863 46.51 77.01 -1.45
N PRO A 864 45.16 76.97 -1.42
CA PRO A 864 44.40 75.88 -2.00
C PRO A 864 44.66 75.72 -3.50
N LEU A 865 44.83 74.47 -3.94
CA LEU A 865 45.05 74.14 -5.34
C LEU A 865 44.07 73.06 -5.82
N PRO A 866 42.78 73.42 -6.01
CA PRO A 866 41.76 72.50 -6.50
C PRO A 866 42.11 71.94 -7.87
N ARG A 867 41.67 70.69 -8.11
CA ARG A 867 41.64 70.11 -9.45
C ARG A 867 40.59 70.85 -10.28
N VAL A 868 40.97 71.24 -11.49
CA VAL A 868 40.08 71.93 -12.43
C VAL A 868 39.44 70.89 -13.34
N LEU A 869 38.12 70.95 -13.50
CA LEU A 869 37.37 70.15 -14.45
C LEU A 869 36.72 71.08 -15.48
N LEU A 870 37.32 71.17 -16.67
CA LEU A 870 36.70 71.75 -17.84
C LEU A 870 35.68 70.75 -18.38
N MET A 871 34.41 71.13 -18.46
CA MET A 871 33.34 70.35 -19.06
C MET A 871 32.72 71.15 -20.21
N ILE A 872 32.80 70.60 -21.42
CA ILE A 872 32.26 71.22 -22.63
C ILE A 872 31.20 70.28 -23.16
N ASP A 873 29.95 70.73 -23.29
CA ASP A 873 28.97 69.97 -24.07
C ASP A 873 28.93 70.41 -25.54
N GLU A 874 28.65 69.45 -26.41
CA GLU A 874 28.69 69.59 -27.87
C GLU A 874 30.02 70.19 -28.36
N PHE A 875 31.16 69.65 -27.89
CA PHE A 875 32.48 70.24 -28.15
C PHE A 875 32.86 70.35 -29.63
N GLN A 876 32.19 69.63 -30.52
CA GLN A 876 32.36 69.72 -31.96
C GLN A 876 31.99 71.10 -32.53
N GLU A 877 31.18 71.92 -31.84
CA GLU A 877 30.79 73.26 -32.29
C GLU A 877 31.98 74.26 -32.31
N PHE A 878 33.08 73.97 -31.61
CA PHE A 878 34.35 74.68 -31.83
C PHE A 878 34.89 74.52 -33.27
N PHE A 879 34.51 73.44 -33.95
CA PHE A 879 35.21 72.86 -35.11
C PHE A 879 34.33 72.72 -36.36
N THR A 880 33.11 73.27 -36.34
CA THR A 880 32.18 73.33 -37.47
C THR A 880 32.66 74.22 -38.62
N GLU A 881 33.56 75.15 -38.35
CA GLU A 881 34.22 76.04 -39.32
C GLU A 881 35.75 75.89 -39.25
N ASP A 882 36.46 76.00 -40.38
CA ASP A 882 37.93 76.08 -40.41
C ASP A 882 38.37 77.54 -40.40
N ASP A 883 38.43 78.10 -39.19
CA ASP A 883 38.77 79.49 -38.93
C ASP A 883 39.84 79.62 -37.83
N LYS A 884 40.18 80.88 -37.49
CA LYS A 884 41.15 81.16 -36.42
C LYS A 884 40.68 80.69 -35.05
N VAL A 885 39.37 80.59 -34.82
CA VAL A 885 38.80 80.17 -33.53
C VAL A 885 38.97 78.66 -33.36
N ALA A 886 38.62 77.87 -34.37
CA ALA A 886 38.85 76.42 -34.42
C ALA A 886 40.35 76.09 -34.31
N GLN A 887 41.19 76.76 -35.09
CA GLN A 887 42.64 76.54 -35.06
C GLN A 887 43.25 76.92 -33.70
N GLY A 888 42.81 78.01 -33.09
CA GLY A 888 43.20 78.41 -31.73
C GLY A 888 42.72 77.41 -30.66
N ALA A 889 41.48 76.95 -30.75
CA ALA A 889 40.89 75.99 -29.83
C ALA A 889 41.61 74.63 -29.90
N SER A 890 41.89 74.13 -31.11
CA SER A 890 42.63 72.88 -31.34
C SER A 890 44.02 72.91 -30.70
N LEU A 891 44.78 74.00 -30.91
CA LEU A 891 46.12 74.19 -30.34
C LEU A 891 46.12 74.30 -28.80
N LEU A 892 45.11 74.95 -28.21
CA LEU A 892 44.99 75.08 -26.76
C LEU A 892 44.51 73.78 -26.11
N LEU A 893 43.54 73.09 -26.71
CA LEU A 893 43.06 71.79 -26.22
C LEU A 893 44.15 70.71 -26.27
N ASP A 894 44.94 70.61 -27.34
CA ASP A 894 46.07 69.66 -27.39
C ASP A 894 47.10 69.94 -26.28
N ARG A 895 47.44 71.21 -26.03
CA ARG A 895 48.35 71.58 -24.95
C ARG A 895 47.77 71.24 -23.57
N ILE A 896 46.51 71.61 -23.31
CA ILE A 896 45.84 71.33 -22.03
C ILE A 896 45.71 69.83 -21.79
N ILE A 897 45.40 69.03 -22.82
CA ILE A 897 45.29 67.57 -22.72
C ILE A 897 46.67 66.90 -22.53
N ARG A 898 47.74 67.39 -23.16
CA ARG A 898 49.10 66.86 -22.96
C ARG A 898 49.71 67.23 -21.61
N GLN A 899 49.47 68.44 -21.11
CA GLN A 899 50.19 69.00 -19.96
C GLN A 899 49.34 69.04 -18.67
N GLY A 900 48.01 69.08 -18.78
CA GLY A 900 47.08 69.23 -17.66
C GLY A 900 47.18 68.14 -16.59
N ARG A 901 47.61 66.92 -16.97
CA ARG A 901 47.91 65.79 -16.08
C ARG A 901 48.72 66.19 -14.83
N ALA A 902 49.81 66.92 -15.01
CA ALA A 902 50.70 67.30 -13.89
C ALA A 902 50.03 68.34 -12.98
N PHE A 903 49.37 69.31 -13.59
CA PHE A 903 48.81 70.49 -12.94
C PHE A 903 47.39 70.29 -12.38
N GLY A 904 46.83 69.08 -12.51
CA GLY A 904 45.46 68.76 -12.07
C GLY A 904 44.38 69.50 -12.86
N ILE A 905 44.62 69.75 -14.15
CA ILE A 905 43.66 70.32 -15.08
C ILE A 905 43.13 69.18 -15.95
N HIS A 906 41.84 68.89 -15.80
CA HIS A 906 41.14 67.78 -16.44
C HIS A 906 40.11 68.32 -17.43
N VAL A 907 39.86 67.54 -18.49
CA VAL A 907 38.94 67.92 -19.56
C VAL A 907 37.95 66.78 -19.78
N VAL A 908 36.66 67.13 -19.81
CA VAL A 908 35.55 66.26 -20.17
C VAL A 908 34.88 66.86 -21.39
N LEU A 909 34.91 66.15 -22.52
CA LEU A 909 34.28 66.58 -23.77
C LEU A 909 33.00 65.77 -23.99
N GLY A 910 31.87 66.46 -24.16
CA GLY A 910 30.56 65.90 -24.48
C GLY A 910 30.20 66.10 -25.95
N SER A 911 29.64 65.08 -26.60
CA SER A 911 29.19 65.19 -28.00
C SER A 911 28.02 64.25 -28.31
N GLN A 912 27.13 64.62 -29.23
CA GLN A 912 26.18 63.69 -29.82
C GLN A 912 26.77 62.78 -30.91
N THR A 913 27.71 63.31 -31.71
CA THR A 913 28.38 62.59 -32.80
C THR A 913 29.72 63.24 -33.10
N LEU A 914 30.73 62.41 -33.36
CA LEU A 914 32.07 62.88 -33.76
C LEU A 914 32.19 63.11 -35.27
N GLY A 915 31.12 62.88 -36.04
CA GLY A 915 31.00 63.11 -37.49
C GLY A 915 30.95 64.59 -37.88
N GLY A 916 31.94 65.37 -37.44
CA GLY A 916 32.05 66.81 -37.66
C GLY A 916 33.36 67.43 -37.15
N ALA A 917 33.98 66.85 -36.12
CA ALA A 917 35.17 67.38 -35.46
C ALA A 917 36.50 67.13 -36.23
N TYR A 918 36.49 67.30 -37.57
CA TYR A 918 37.59 66.92 -38.46
C TYR A 918 38.91 67.67 -38.22
N THR A 919 38.88 68.85 -37.62
CA THR A 919 40.04 69.70 -37.32
C THR A 919 40.69 69.42 -35.95
N VAL A 920 40.14 68.49 -35.16
CA VAL A 920 40.80 67.96 -33.95
C VAL A 920 41.69 66.79 -34.34
N ALA A 921 42.99 66.87 -34.05
CA ALA A 921 43.91 65.78 -34.34
C ALA A 921 43.50 64.50 -33.58
N ARG A 922 43.33 63.37 -34.29
CA ARG A 922 43.09 62.04 -33.66
C ARG A 922 44.14 61.70 -32.60
N ALA A 923 45.38 62.18 -32.75
CA ALA A 923 46.45 62.03 -31.74
C ALA A 923 46.10 62.68 -30.38
N THR A 924 45.39 63.82 -30.39
CA THR A 924 44.93 64.53 -29.20
C THR A 924 43.77 63.80 -28.52
N LEU A 925 42.76 63.38 -29.30
CA LEU A 925 41.66 62.54 -28.80
C LEU A 925 42.17 61.18 -28.29
N GLY A 926 43.28 60.66 -28.85
CA GLY A 926 43.97 59.45 -28.39
C GLY A 926 44.67 59.59 -27.02
N GLN A 927 44.91 60.80 -26.52
CA GLN A 927 45.40 61.00 -25.14
C GLN A 927 44.26 60.91 -24.10
N MET A 928 42.99 60.98 -24.53
CA MET A 928 41.83 60.92 -23.66
C MET A 928 41.45 59.46 -23.37
N ALA A 929 42.26 58.79 -22.54
CA ALA A 929 42.15 57.35 -22.28
C ALA A 929 40.83 56.90 -21.64
N VAL A 930 40.04 57.82 -21.05
CA VAL A 930 38.69 57.50 -20.57
C VAL A 930 37.66 57.78 -21.66
N ARG A 931 36.97 56.74 -22.12
CA ARG A 931 35.77 56.84 -22.97
C ARG A 931 34.54 56.52 -22.14
N ILE A 932 33.46 57.28 -22.35
CA ILE A 932 32.14 56.97 -21.81
C ILE A 932 31.14 57.03 -22.97
N ALA A 933 30.87 55.88 -23.56
CA ALA A 933 29.90 55.77 -24.64
C ALA A 933 28.53 55.39 -24.06
N LEU A 934 27.57 56.30 -24.18
CA LEU A 934 26.15 56.00 -24.02
C LEU A 934 25.59 55.50 -25.36
N GLN A 935 24.29 55.17 -25.42
CA GLN A 935 23.66 54.68 -26.66
C GLN A 935 23.91 55.61 -27.87
N CYS A 936 24.64 55.09 -28.86
CA CYS A 936 24.95 55.77 -30.13
C CYS A 936 24.65 54.83 -31.32
N ASN A 937 24.95 55.26 -32.55
CA ASN A 937 24.97 54.35 -33.70
C ASN A 937 26.35 53.68 -33.84
N GLU A 938 26.47 52.75 -34.78
CA GLU A 938 27.67 51.95 -35.03
C GLU A 938 28.86 52.77 -35.55
N ALA A 939 28.63 53.77 -36.40
CA ALA A 939 29.69 54.65 -36.90
C ALA A 939 30.23 55.56 -35.79
N ASP A 940 29.37 56.12 -34.94
CA ASP A 940 29.78 56.86 -33.75
C ASP A 940 30.55 55.97 -32.77
N ALA A 941 30.14 54.72 -32.56
CA ALA A 941 30.83 53.79 -31.66
C ALA A 941 32.31 53.64 -32.04
N PHE A 942 32.62 53.44 -33.32
CA PHE A 942 33.99 53.35 -33.84
C PHE A 942 34.73 54.70 -33.97
N LEU A 943 34.07 55.84 -33.73
CA LEU A 943 34.74 57.14 -33.59
C LEU A 943 35.11 57.43 -32.12
N ILE A 944 34.39 56.85 -31.16
CA ILE A 944 34.56 57.05 -29.72
C ILE A 944 35.50 55.98 -29.12
N MET A 945 35.33 54.72 -29.55
CA MET A 945 36.08 53.55 -29.11
C MET A 945 37.09 53.12 -30.18
N ASP A 946 37.78 51.99 -29.98
CA ASP A 946 38.63 51.40 -31.01
C ASP A 946 37.79 50.80 -32.16
N ASP A 947 38.38 50.68 -33.36
CA ASP A 947 37.74 50.22 -34.60
C ASP A 947 37.08 48.81 -34.51
N ASN A 948 37.35 48.04 -33.46
CA ASN A 948 36.79 46.71 -33.19
C ASN A 948 35.75 46.67 -32.04
N ASN A 949 35.35 47.82 -31.47
CA ASN A 949 34.49 47.89 -30.27
C ASN A 949 33.08 48.45 -30.60
N SER A 950 32.24 47.62 -31.25
CA SER A 950 30.85 47.91 -31.61
C SER A 950 29.90 48.09 -30.41
N ALA A 951 30.31 47.65 -29.21
CA ALA A 951 29.43 47.42 -28.06
C ALA A 951 28.49 48.58 -27.67
N PRO A 952 28.84 49.88 -27.83
CA PRO A 952 27.90 50.99 -27.61
C PRO A 952 26.63 50.95 -28.47
N ARG A 953 26.65 50.30 -29.65
CA ARG A 953 25.46 50.08 -30.49
C ARG A 953 24.42 49.15 -29.84
N LEU A 954 24.87 48.27 -28.93
CA LEU A 954 24.07 47.27 -28.21
C LEU A 954 23.50 47.79 -26.88
N LEU A 955 23.68 49.08 -26.59
CA LEU A 955 23.02 49.76 -25.49
C LEU A 955 21.56 50.00 -25.88
N SER A 956 20.63 49.77 -24.95
CA SER A 956 19.20 49.65 -25.23
C SER A 956 18.32 50.65 -24.47
N ARG A 957 18.85 51.29 -23.42
CA ARG A 957 18.10 52.15 -22.49
C ARG A 957 18.79 53.51 -22.32
N PRO A 958 18.06 54.61 -22.07
CA PRO A 958 18.64 55.85 -21.59
C PRO A 958 19.43 55.63 -20.29
N GLY A 959 20.61 56.24 -20.20
CA GLY A 959 21.55 56.07 -19.08
C GLY A 959 22.31 54.74 -19.08
N GLU A 960 22.00 53.78 -19.95
CA GLU A 960 22.86 52.62 -20.18
C GLU A 960 24.13 53.08 -20.93
N GLY A 961 25.29 52.73 -20.41
CA GLY A 961 26.58 53.21 -20.92
C GLY A 961 27.73 52.24 -20.69
N ILE A 962 28.82 52.45 -21.42
CA ILE A 962 30.09 51.75 -21.24
C ILE A 962 31.14 52.77 -20.81
N TYR A 963 31.66 52.59 -19.60
CA TYR A 963 32.88 53.25 -19.12
C TYR A 963 34.07 52.40 -19.57
N ASN A 964 35.08 53.02 -20.16
CA ASN A 964 36.30 52.36 -20.62
C ASN A 964 37.50 53.25 -20.29
N ASP A 965 38.51 52.73 -19.61
CA ASP A 965 39.75 53.44 -19.28
C ASP A 965 40.99 52.93 -20.04
N ALA A 966 40.76 52.03 -21.01
CA ALA A 966 41.73 51.46 -21.93
C ALA A 966 41.67 52.13 -23.33
N ALA A 967 41.41 53.45 -23.37
CA ALA A 967 41.37 54.33 -24.55
C ALA A 967 40.31 54.02 -25.63
N GLY A 968 39.55 52.92 -25.50
CA GLY A 968 38.62 52.44 -26.51
C GLY A 968 38.62 50.91 -26.70
N ALA A 969 39.63 50.20 -26.19
CA ALA A 969 39.80 48.76 -26.39
C ALA A 969 38.68 47.94 -25.71
N ALA A 970 38.11 46.96 -26.43
CA ALA A 970 36.94 46.20 -25.98
C ALA A 970 37.11 45.49 -24.62
N GLU A 971 38.33 45.05 -24.29
CA GLU A 971 38.67 44.43 -22.99
C GLU A 971 38.45 45.38 -21.80
N GLY A 972 38.56 46.69 -22.01
CA GLY A 972 38.34 47.71 -20.98
C GLY A 972 36.86 48.07 -20.74
N ASN A 973 35.91 47.41 -21.40
CA ASN A 973 34.49 47.76 -21.31
C ASN A 973 33.87 47.40 -19.95
N SER A 974 33.58 48.44 -19.14
CA SER A 974 32.79 48.37 -17.91
C SER A 974 31.38 48.95 -18.14
N PRO A 975 30.36 48.12 -18.38
CA PRO A 975 29.00 48.61 -18.57
C PRO A 975 28.38 49.07 -17.25
N PHE A 976 27.59 50.13 -17.31
CA PHE A 976 26.90 50.70 -16.16
C PHE A 976 25.55 51.32 -16.55
N GLN A 977 24.66 51.43 -15.58
CA GLN A 977 23.46 52.29 -15.66
C GLN A 977 23.74 53.54 -14.83
N ALA A 978 23.81 54.69 -15.50
CA ALA A 978 23.91 56.00 -14.86
C ALA A 978 22.73 56.24 -13.90
N VAL A 979 22.96 56.97 -12.81
CA VAL A 979 21.85 57.41 -11.95
C VAL A 979 21.02 58.49 -12.65
N TRP A 980 19.73 58.48 -12.35
CA TRP A 980 18.80 59.55 -12.71
C TRP A 980 18.77 60.59 -11.58
N ILE A 981 18.86 61.86 -11.95
CA ILE A 981 18.70 63.02 -11.08
C ILE A 981 17.62 63.91 -11.72
N SER A 982 16.55 64.21 -10.99
CA SER A 982 15.55 65.17 -11.47
C SER A 982 16.05 66.61 -11.30
N GLU A 983 15.43 67.56 -12.00
CA GLU A 983 15.71 68.99 -11.80
C GLU A 983 15.50 69.40 -10.33
N ALA A 984 14.46 68.87 -9.68
CA ALA A 984 14.20 69.12 -8.27
C ALA A 984 15.28 68.53 -7.34
N ASP A 985 15.76 67.31 -7.59
CA ASP A 985 16.85 66.69 -6.81
C ASP A 985 18.18 67.46 -7.00
N ARG A 986 18.46 67.88 -8.24
CA ARG A 986 19.62 68.71 -8.60
C ARG A 986 19.57 70.04 -7.87
N ASP A 987 18.44 70.73 -7.94
CA ASP A 987 18.29 72.07 -7.37
C ASP A 987 18.27 72.03 -5.84
N GLN A 988 17.71 70.98 -5.24
CA GLN A 988 17.86 70.69 -3.81
C GLN A 988 19.33 70.46 -3.42
N ALA A 989 20.08 69.67 -4.21
CA ALA A 989 21.50 69.41 -3.98
C ALA A 989 22.36 70.70 -4.11
N LEU A 990 22.06 71.57 -5.07
CA LEU A 990 22.78 72.84 -5.25
C LEU A 990 22.45 73.84 -4.14
N ALA A 991 21.17 73.96 -3.74
CA ALA A 991 20.78 74.76 -2.58
C ALA A 991 21.40 74.25 -1.26
N GLU A 992 21.61 72.93 -1.13
CA GLU A 992 22.35 72.34 -0.01
C GLU A 992 23.81 72.78 0.00
N VAL A 993 24.49 72.66 -1.15
CA VAL A 993 25.90 73.08 -1.33
C VAL A 993 26.07 74.59 -1.07
N ARG A 994 25.14 75.42 -1.53
CA ARG A 994 25.12 76.86 -1.23
C ARG A 994 25.01 77.13 0.28
N ARG A 995 24.10 76.43 0.97
CA ARG A 995 23.90 76.58 2.42
C ARG A 995 25.13 76.16 3.24
N ILE A 996 25.82 75.09 2.83
CA ILE A 996 27.09 74.65 3.46
C ILE A 996 28.18 75.72 3.25
N ALA A 997 28.25 76.30 2.05
CA ALA A 997 29.20 77.37 1.73
C ALA A 997 28.94 78.62 2.57
N ASP A 998 27.70 79.11 2.63
CA ASP A 998 27.34 80.29 3.43
C ASP A 998 27.50 80.04 4.95
N GLY A 999 27.28 78.80 5.41
CA GLY A 999 27.55 78.38 6.78
C GLY A 999 29.04 78.20 7.15
N SER A 1000 29.94 78.12 6.16
CA SER A 1000 31.38 77.87 6.40
C SER A 1000 32.16 79.10 6.90
N GLY A 1001 31.56 80.29 6.88
CA GLY A 1001 32.21 81.55 7.24
C GLY A 1001 33.21 82.10 6.20
N ALA A 1002 33.57 81.31 5.17
CA ALA A 1002 34.39 81.75 4.06
C ALA A 1002 33.55 82.39 2.95
N ASN A 1003 34.05 83.46 2.32
CA ASN A 1003 33.32 84.22 1.30
C ASN A 1003 33.40 83.54 -0.08
N TRP A 1004 32.53 82.56 -0.31
CA TRP A 1004 32.42 81.88 -1.60
C TRP A 1004 31.59 82.69 -2.61
N ALA A 1005 32.30 83.40 -3.47
CA ALA A 1005 31.73 84.00 -4.67
C ALA A 1005 31.08 82.95 -5.58
N GLY A 1006 29.98 83.31 -6.24
CA GLY A 1006 29.36 82.49 -7.29
C GLY A 1006 30.19 82.48 -8.59
N PRO A 1007 29.73 81.75 -9.62
CA PRO A 1007 30.42 81.65 -10.90
C PRO A 1007 30.45 82.99 -11.64
N PHE A 1008 31.44 83.15 -12.53
CA PHE A 1008 31.32 84.09 -13.63
C PHE A 1008 30.35 83.52 -14.67
N VAL A 1009 29.33 84.29 -15.03
CA VAL A 1009 28.28 83.90 -15.98
C VAL A 1009 28.50 84.66 -17.28
N TYR A 1010 28.35 83.98 -18.41
CA TYR A 1010 28.29 84.61 -19.72
C TYR A 1010 27.05 84.11 -20.47
N GLU A 1011 26.12 85.02 -20.71
CA GLU A 1011 24.96 84.86 -21.60
C GLU A 1011 25.13 85.89 -22.72
N GLY A 1012 25.36 85.43 -23.96
CA GLY A 1012 25.88 86.28 -25.06
C GLY A 1012 25.00 87.48 -25.42
N ASP A 1013 23.68 87.31 -25.35
CA ASP A 1013 22.69 88.32 -25.70
C ASP A 1013 22.18 89.15 -24.49
N ALA A 1014 22.73 88.92 -23.29
CA ALA A 1014 22.24 89.57 -22.07
C ALA A 1014 22.65 91.06 -21.99
N PRO A 1015 21.72 92.00 -21.72
CA PRO A 1015 22.04 93.41 -21.56
C PRO A 1015 22.82 93.62 -20.25
N GLY A 1016 24.10 93.98 -20.34
CA GLY A 1016 24.99 94.07 -19.18
C GLY A 1016 24.54 95.09 -18.12
N GLU A 1017 24.37 94.63 -16.88
CA GLU A 1017 23.93 95.47 -15.77
C GLU A 1017 25.09 96.25 -15.11
N VAL A 1018 24.86 97.54 -14.85
CA VAL A 1018 25.81 98.38 -14.08
C VAL A 1018 25.94 97.87 -12.63
N SER A 1019 24.91 97.21 -12.11
CA SER A 1019 24.87 96.49 -10.82
C SER A 1019 26.03 95.52 -10.63
N GLU A 1020 26.44 94.87 -11.71
CA GLU A 1020 27.43 93.78 -11.71
C GLU A 1020 28.88 94.29 -11.83
N ASN A 1021 29.08 95.58 -12.09
CA ASN A 1021 30.41 96.18 -12.12
C ASN A 1021 31.05 96.11 -10.74
N ARG A 1022 31.82 95.05 -10.51
CA ARG A 1022 32.46 94.73 -9.22
C ARG A 1022 33.44 95.80 -8.76
N LEU A 1023 34.07 96.55 -9.68
CA LEU A 1023 34.95 97.67 -9.34
C LEU A 1023 34.14 98.86 -8.81
N LEU A 1024 33.03 99.20 -9.47
CA LEU A 1024 32.08 100.20 -8.99
C LEU A 1024 31.47 99.79 -7.64
N ALA A 1025 31.02 98.54 -7.51
CA ALA A 1025 30.43 98.03 -6.27
C ALA A 1025 31.44 97.99 -5.11
N ASP A 1026 32.73 97.73 -5.36
CA ASP A 1026 33.77 97.81 -4.34
C ASP A 1026 34.16 99.25 -3.99
N ALA A 1027 34.17 100.18 -4.96
CA ALA A 1027 34.34 101.61 -4.70
C ALA A 1027 33.17 102.21 -3.88
N LEU A 1028 31.92 101.86 -4.23
CA LEU A 1028 30.71 102.24 -3.48
C LEU A 1028 30.69 101.65 -2.05
N ARG A 1029 31.36 100.50 -1.84
CA ARG A 1029 31.62 99.92 -0.50
C ARG A 1029 32.86 100.50 0.20
N GLY A 1030 33.46 101.57 -0.32
CA GLY A 1030 34.57 102.28 0.31
C GLY A 1030 35.91 101.55 0.31
N LYS A 1031 36.09 100.50 -0.51
CA LYS A 1031 37.42 99.89 -0.69
C LYS A 1031 38.31 100.83 -1.50
N LEU A 1032 39.55 100.99 -1.03
CA LEU A 1032 40.62 101.60 -1.81
C LEU A 1032 40.92 100.75 -3.05
N LEU A 1033 40.52 101.24 -4.23
CA LEU A 1033 41.01 100.73 -5.50
C LEU A 1033 42.46 101.19 -5.70
N THR A 1034 43.35 100.29 -6.11
CA THR A 1034 44.72 100.65 -6.48
C THR A 1034 44.72 101.45 -7.79
N PRO A 1035 45.35 102.65 -7.84
CA PRO A 1035 45.30 103.49 -9.03
C PRO A 1035 46.31 103.02 -10.09
N ASP A 1036 45.87 102.13 -10.99
CA ASP A 1036 46.64 101.59 -12.13
C ASP A 1036 46.87 102.62 -13.27
N GLY A 1037 47.14 103.89 -12.95
CA GLY A 1037 47.67 104.90 -13.87
C GLY A 1037 46.75 105.41 -15.01
N GLY A 1038 45.51 104.93 -15.12
CA GLY A 1038 44.59 105.35 -16.20
C GLY A 1038 43.11 105.35 -15.78
N THR A 1039 42.35 106.31 -16.32
CA THR A 1039 40.90 106.43 -16.09
C THR A 1039 40.16 105.37 -16.90
N ARG A 1040 39.39 104.51 -16.23
CA ARG A 1040 38.67 103.41 -16.89
C ARG A 1040 37.20 103.76 -17.10
N ILE A 1041 36.72 103.62 -18.34
CA ILE A 1041 35.31 103.76 -18.71
C ILE A 1041 34.75 102.35 -18.92
N TRP A 1042 33.76 101.97 -18.11
CA TRP A 1042 33.01 100.73 -18.27
C TRP A 1042 32.05 100.85 -19.46
N LEU A 1043 32.15 99.94 -20.43
CA LEU A 1043 31.28 99.84 -21.60
C LEU A 1043 30.25 98.71 -21.51
N GLY A 1044 30.46 97.73 -20.62
CA GLY A 1044 29.53 96.63 -20.43
C GLY A 1044 30.12 95.46 -19.64
N ALA A 1045 29.32 94.40 -19.49
CA ALA A 1045 29.76 93.10 -18.97
C ALA A 1045 30.94 92.53 -19.78
N PRO A 1046 31.77 91.63 -19.23
CA PRO A 1046 32.95 91.10 -19.93
C PRO A 1046 32.56 90.22 -21.13
N ASN A 1047 32.94 90.62 -22.35
CA ASN A 1047 32.76 89.80 -23.56
C ASN A 1047 33.85 88.71 -23.76
N SER A 1048 34.66 88.45 -22.75
CA SER A 1048 35.56 87.29 -22.61
C SER A 1048 36.02 87.20 -21.16
N ILE A 1049 36.78 86.16 -20.77
CA ILE A 1049 37.31 86.03 -19.39
C ILE A 1049 38.52 86.96 -19.15
N LYS A 1050 38.23 88.26 -19.16
CA LYS A 1050 39.11 89.38 -18.78
C LYS A 1050 38.40 90.23 -17.71
N GLY A 1051 38.86 91.46 -17.48
CA GLY A 1051 38.10 92.45 -16.71
C GLY A 1051 36.77 92.83 -17.38
N PRO A 1052 36.00 93.78 -16.82
CA PRO A 1052 34.87 94.38 -17.55
C PRO A 1052 35.30 94.87 -18.93
N THR A 1053 34.35 94.94 -19.86
CA THR A 1053 34.62 95.54 -21.18
C THR A 1053 34.85 97.03 -20.97
N GLU A 1054 36.10 97.47 -20.98
CA GLU A 1054 36.49 98.83 -20.54
C GLU A 1054 37.47 99.52 -21.48
N VAL A 1055 37.33 100.84 -21.61
CA VAL A 1055 38.30 101.73 -22.26
C VAL A 1055 39.18 102.36 -21.19
N VAL A 1056 40.48 102.05 -21.20
CA VAL A 1056 41.47 102.64 -20.31
C VAL A 1056 42.07 103.87 -20.98
N LEU A 1057 41.60 105.06 -20.58
CA LEU A 1057 42.19 106.33 -20.97
C LEU A 1057 43.55 106.50 -20.29
N ARG A 1058 44.62 106.56 -21.10
CA ARG A 1058 45.98 106.88 -20.66
C ARG A 1058 46.31 108.34 -20.99
N PRO A 1059 47.10 109.05 -20.17
CA PRO A 1059 47.67 110.34 -20.55
C PRO A 1059 48.51 110.21 -21.83
N ALA A 1060 48.48 111.22 -22.70
CA ALA A 1060 49.19 111.20 -23.99
C ALA A 1060 50.71 111.45 -23.88
N GLY A 1061 51.35 110.96 -22.81
CA GLY A 1061 52.74 111.27 -22.45
C GLY A 1061 53.25 110.49 -21.24
N GLY A 1062 52.99 109.19 -21.19
CA GLY A 1062 53.46 108.24 -20.16
C GLY A 1062 53.56 106.83 -20.71
#